data_AF-A0A4R7VQM1-F1
#
_entry.id   AF-A0A4R7VQM1-F1
#
_cell.length_a   1.000
_cell.length_b   1.000
_cell.length_c   1.000
_cell.angle_alpha   90.00
_cell.angle_beta   90.00
_cell.angle_gamma   90.00
#
_symmetry.space_group_name_H-M   'P 1'
#
loop_
_entity.id
_entity.type
_entity.pdbx_description
1 polymer ?
#
loop_
_entity_poly.entity_id
_entity_poly.type
_entity_poly.pdbx_seq_one_letter_code
_entity_poly.pdbx_strand_id
1 'polypeptide(L)'
;MFRRTLAVVAMVVAGLAPALPAAAAPEWHAKTPPLTTPWTHLVSPTNALPEYPRPQLTRPDWKNLNGVWEFAGATAGAEPPVGESLPERILVPYPVESALSGIMRSEPRMWYRRTFDLPAAWRKDRLVLNFGAVDYDTRVWVNGKLVTTHRGGYDAFSADITSALKAHGKQEIIVGVEDLTDATWQPVGKQRQVPDRGIFYTATSGIWQTVWLEPVQARHITKLDMTPRLADSTLRLTARSSIEGTVEAVAYDKGRVVGRVRGPANQELALPVPHAKLWSPDSPFLYDLRVTLLDRNRTVDKVGSYFGMREIGTAPGADGKLRMTLNGKILFHMATLDQGFWPDGIHTAPTDAALRFDLEQHKVLGFNAVRKHIKVEPDRWYYHADKLGLLVWQDMPAMKTSSELPPPDARAEFERQLHRIVDQHNSWTSVVVWVPFNEGWGEWAREDTGRIADSVKAQDPSRLVNAHSGVNCCASKGDSGRGDIIDHHAYVGPATPTPEGTRVSADGEHGGFGLEVEDHMWFGDGHAYEMEPDSTTLTRRYVENQRDVLTSAQRCGISGAIYTQITDVEHEVNGFFTYDRQVRKMDFAQVKAVNQDIIRGADGTGSGVEPPPGTPGPDGIAYYPFSEGTGTTTADEVGDHDGTLVNGPVWTPGHNGNALQFDGSSFVDTGASLVDTAEGNYTVSAWVRMDALGGFQTAVSQDGDVNSGYFLQYSGSDNRFAFSFVGVRALASTPPNPGQWYHLVGVRDAAAGTLELYVDGTPAGSASGCVGSPATGDTVIGRAKYNGGQVDFWRGAIDQVHVYDRALTDAEVTELYSSGR
;
A
#
# COMPACT_ATOMS: atom_id res chain seq x y z
N MET A 1 30.59 87.36 61.26
CA MET A 1 29.20 87.77 60.97
C MET A 1 28.48 86.62 60.28
N PHE A 2 27.28 86.23 60.78
CA PHE A 2 26.11 85.62 60.11
C PHE A 2 26.36 84.64 58.92
N ARG A 3 25.75 83.46 58.76
CA ARG A 3 24.44 82.93 59.17
C ARG A 3 24.38 81.45 58.73
N ARG A 4 23.75 80.61 59.58
CA ARG A 4 22.84 79.46 59.32
C ARG A 4 22.97 78.68 57.99
N THR A 5 23.00 77.34 58.08
CA THR A 5 21.84 76.43 57.83
C THR A 5 22.20 75.00 58.27
N LEU A 6 21.36 74.36 59.09
CA LEU A 6 21.41 72.94 59.46
C LEU A 6 20.87 72.10 58.30
N ALA A 7 21.58 71.05 57.89
CA ALA A 7 21.02 69.97 57.09
C ALA A 7 21.39 68.63 57.74
N VAL A 8 20.38 67.89 58.17
CA VAL A 8 20.48 66.54 58.73
C VAL A 8 20.77 65.57 57.59
N VAL A 9 21.89 64.86 57.66
CA VAL A 9 22.20 63.74 56.77
C VAL A 9 21.59 62.47 57.37
N ALA A 10 20.51 61.99 56.78
CA ALA A 10 19.97 60.66 57.05
C ALA A 10 20.77 59.64 56.24
N MET A 11 21.53 58.77 56.90
CA MET A 11 22.11 57.58 56.28
C MET A 11 20.99 56.56 56.03
N VAL A 12 20.57 56.41 54.77
CA VAL A 12 19.78 55.26 54.31
C VAL A 12 20.76 54.11 54.06
N VAL A 13 20.78 53.13 54.95
CA VAL A 13 21.41 51.83 54.68
C VAL A 13 20.48 51.08 53.73
N ALA A 14 20.80 51.11 52.44
CA ALA A 14 20.15 50.26 51.45
C ALA A 14 20.56 48.81 51.72
N GLY A 15 19.65 48.02 52.30
CA GLY A 15 19.81 46.58 52.37
C GLY A 15 19.88 46.00 50.97
N LEU A 16 21.04 45.48 50.58
CA LEU A 16 21.20 44.63 49.40
C LEU A 16 20.39 43.35 49.65
N ALA A 17 19.20 43.27 49.09
CA ALA A 17 18.51 42.00 48.93
C ALA A 17 19.40 41.08 48.07
N PRO A 18 19.64 39.82 48.47
CA PRO A 18 20.36 38.89 47.62
C PRO A 18 19.59 38.72 46.31
N ALA A 19 20.25 39.01 45.19
CA ALA A 19 19.70 38.69 43.88
C ALA A 19 19.43 37.18 43.84
N LEU A 20 18.17 36.81 43.66
CA LEU A 20 17.80 35.43 43.36
C LEU A 20 18.63 34.97 42.16
N PRO A 21 19.27 33.78 42.19
CA PRO A 21 19.97 33.27 41.02
C PRO A 21 18.99 33.23 39.85
N ALA A 22 19.40 33.78 38.70
CA ALA A 22 18.62 33.66 37.48
C ALA A 22 18.30 32.17 37.27
N ALA A 23 17.02 31.84 37.07
CA ALA A 23 16.62 30.47 36.79
C ALA A 23 17.46 29.92 35.63
N ALA A 24 17.97 28.70 35.78
CA ALA A 24 18.73 28.04 34.72
C ALA A 24 17.89 28.03 33.43
N ALA A 25 18.54 28.23 32.28
CA ALA A 25 17.86 28.17 31.00
C ALA A 25 17.22 26.78 30.84
N PRO A 26 15.99 26.68 30.29
CA PRO A 26 15.37 25.40 30.03
C PRO A 26 16.30 24.50 29.20
N GLU A 27 16.52 23.28 29.67
CA GLU A 27 17.29 22.23 28.98
C GLU A 27 16.33 21.22 28.35
N TRP A 28 16.74 20.65 27.22
CA TRP A 28 16.02 19.52 26.62
C TRP A 28 16.35 18.23 27.37
N HIS A 29 15.34 17.41 27.59
CA HIS A 29 15.49 16.03 28.05
C HIS A 29 14.54 15.14 27.26
N ALA A 30 15.03 14.02 26.73
CA ALA A 30 14.16 13.00 26.14
C ALA A 30 13.12 12.54 27.17
N LYS A 31 11.89 12.30 26.71
CA LYS A 31 10.87 11.65 27.53
C LYS A 31 11.04 10.13 27.47
N THR A 32 10.38 9.42 28.38
CA THR A 32 10.34 7.96 28.36
C THR A 32 9.28 7.51 27.36
N PRO A 33 9.65 6.87 26.23
CA PRO A 33 8.67 6.27 25.34
C PRO A 33 8.06 5.02 25.98
N PRO A 34 6.87 4.57 25.53
CA PRO A 34 6.30 3.30 25.95
C PRO A 34 7.21 2.10 25.65
N LEU A 35 7.92 2.14 24.51
CA LEU A 35 8.94 1.16 24.14
C LEU A 35 10.21 1.86 23.61
N THR A 36 11.38 1.30 23.88
CA THR A 36 12.66 1.81 23.34
C THR A 36 13.20 0.89 22.27
N THR A 37 13.72 1.48 21.20
CA THR A 37 14.44 0.77 20.15
C THR A 37 15.92 0.58 20.52
N PRO A 38 16.66 -0.30 19.82
CA PRO A 38 18.12 -0.39 19.95
C PRO A 38 18.86 0.94 19.69
N TRP A 39 18.22 1.94 19.06
CA TRP A 39 18.83 3.22 18.72
C TRP A 39 18.39 4.39 19.61
N THR A 40 17.39 4.23 20.48
CA THR A 40 16.85 5.33 21.31
C THR A 40 17.96 6.06 22.07
N HIS A 41 18.86 5.29 22.70
CA HIS A 41 19.94 5.82 23.54
C HIS A 41 21.08 6.48 22.74
N LEU A 42 21.09 6.34 21.41
CA LEU A 42 22.08 6.97 20.53
C LEU A 42 21.69 8.40 20.17
N VAL A 43 20.45 8.81 20.43
CA VAL A 43 19.94 10.14 20.09
C VAL A 43 20.36 11.17 21.13
N SER A 44 20.89 12.30 20.65
CA SER A 44 21.27 13.43 21.49
C SER A 44 21.12 14.77 20.73
N PRO A 45 21.17 15.91 21.44
CA PRO A 45 21.13 17.24 20.84
C PRO A 45 22.18 17.53 19.76
N THR A 46 23.29 16.80 19.75
CA THR A 46 24.44 17.07 18.86
C THR A 46 24.53 16.12 17.67
N ASN A 47 23.67 15.10 17.60
CA ASN A 47 23.71 14.08 16.54
C ASN A 47 22.31 13.67 16.05
N ALA A 48 21.30 14.52 16.18
CA ALA A 48 19.97 14.26 15.62
C ALA A 48 20.02 14.29 14.08
N LEU A 49 20.06 13.10 13.46
CA LEU A 49 20.10 12.88 12.01
C LEU A 49 21.10 13.80 11.28
N PRO A 50 22.43 13.62 11.52
CA PRO A 50 23.47 14.53 11.05
C PRO A 50 23.79 14.38 9.56
N GLU A 51 23.24 13.39 8.88
CA GLU A 51 23.49 13.11 7.47
C GLU A 51 22.96 14.23 6.56
N TYR A 52 23.62 14.42 5.42
CA TYR A 52 23.14 15.38 4.42
C TYR A 52 21.80 14.88 3.82
N PRO A 53 20.72 15.68 3.86
CA PRO A 53 19.38 15.18 3.56
C PRO A 53 19.09 14.99 2.07
N ARG A 54 19.89 15.53 1.13
CA ARG A 54 19.61 15.47 -0.32
C ARG A 54 20.62 14.63 -1.13
N PRO A 55 20.62 13.30 -1.04
CA PRO A 55 21.62 12.47 -1.70
C PRO A 55 21.54 12.49 -3.23
N GLN A 56 20.42 12.93 -3.84
CA GLN A 56 20.32 13.18 -5.29
C GLN A 56 20.76 14.59 -5.72
N LEU A 57 21.08 15.50 -4.80
CA LEU A 57 21.58 16.84 -5.11
C LEU A 57 22.62 17.30 -4.08
N THR A 58 23.76 16.61 -4.02
CA THR A 58 24.82 16.83 -3.03
C THR A 58 25.62 18.09 -3.26
N ARG A 59 25.83 18.82 -2.14
CA ARG A 59 26.69 20.00 -2.03
C ARG A 59 27.66 19.81 -0.86
N PRO A 60 28.91 20.26 -0.99
CA PRO A 60 29.87 20.15 0.10
C PRO A 60 29.58 21.15 1.23
N ASP A 61 29.13 22.35 0.88
CA ASP A 61 28.83 23.42 1.82
C ASP A 61 27.36 23.39 2.19
N TRP A 62 27.09 23.11 3.46
CA TRP A 62 25.75 23.13 4.05
C TRP A 62 25.87 23.16 5.58
N LYS A 63 24.76 23.42 6.28
CA LYS A 63 24.71 23.38 7.75
C LYS A 63 23.42 22.75 8.21
N ASN A 64 23.54 21.66 8.96
CA ASN A 64 22.42 21.04 9.64
C ASN A 64 21.87 21.97 10.74
N LEU A 65 20.55 22.14 10.77
CA LEU A 65 19.82 22.89 11.79
C LEU A 65 18.95 21.98 12.67
N ASN A 66 19.14 20.67 12.63
CA ASN A 66 18.66 19.75 13.66
C ASN A 66 19.36 20.01 15.00
N GLY A 67 18.81 19.44 16.07
CA GLY A 67 19.23 19.72 17.45
C GLY A 67 18.15 20.48 18.22
N VAL A 68 18.50 21.04 19.37
CA VAL A 68 17.53 21.68 20.26
C VAL A 68 17.09 23.05 19.75
N TRP A 69 15.78 23.25 19.64
CA TRP A 69 15.11 24.52 19.38
C TRP A 69 14.34 24.95 20.63
N GLU A 70 14.04 26.24 20.75
CA GLU A 70 13.07 26.72 21.72
C GLU A 70 11.65 26.46 21.20
N PHE A 71 10.72 26.15 22.10
CA PHE A 71 9.36 25.71 21.76
C PHE A 71 8.29 26.35 22.66
N ALA A 72 7.11 26.57 22.10
CA ALA A 72 5.89 26.90 22.83
C ALA A 72 4.65 26.43 22.07
N GLY A 73 3.62 26.01 22.79
CA GLY A 73 2.26 25.97 22.25
C GLY A 73 1.76 27.36 21.87
N ALA A 74 0.81 27.43 20.95
CA ALA A 74 0.28 28.68 20.41
C ALA A 74 -1.25 28.69 20.37
N THR A 75 -1.83 29.87 20.24
CA THR A 75 -3.26 30.06 20.01
C THR A 75 -3.52 30.49 18.57
N ALA A 76 -4.75 30.27 18.09
CA ALA A 76 -5.14 30.69 16.75
C ALA A 76 -4.95 32.20 16.55
N GLY A 77 -4.23 32.58 15.50
CA GLY A 77 -3.96 33.98 15.18
C GLY A 77 -2.90 34.66 16.07
N ALA A 78 -2.15 33.92 16.88
CA ALA A 78 -1.02 34.50 17.61
C ALA A 78 0.01 35.12 16.64
N GLU A 79 0.56 36.26 17.02
CA GLU A 79 1.67 36.89 16.29
C GLU A 79 2.99 36.12 16.55
N PRO A 80 3.95 36.14 15.61
CA PRO A 80 5.22 35.44 15.80
C PRO A 80 6.01 36.05 16.98
N PRO A 81 6.61 35.23 17.86
CA PRO A 81 7.34 35.68 19.05
C PRO A 81 8.74 36.23 18.70
N VAL A 82 8.81 37.29 17.88
CA VAL A 82 10.05 37.86 17.33
C VAL A 82 10.91 38.46 18.45
N GLY A 83 12.14 37.96 18.58
CA GLY A 83 13.06 38.40 19.62
C GLY A 83 12.72 37.93 21.05
N GLU A 84 11.68 37.12 21.22
CA GLU A 84 11.26 36.57 22.51
C GLU A 84 11.79 35.14 22.68
N SER A 85 12.23 34.80 23.89
CA SER A 85 12.63 33.42 24.21
C SER A 85 11.41 32.57 24.51
N LEU A 86 11.40 31.33 24.01
CA LEU A 86 10.30 30.39 24.30
C LEU A 86 10.62 29.53 25.53
N PRO A 87 9.58 29.14 26.32
CA PRO A 87 9.75 28.51 27.63
C PRO A 87 10.23 27.06 27.58
N GLU A 88 10.03 26.34 26.47
CA GLU A 88 10.34 24.90 26.37
C GLU A 88 11.46 24.61 25.35
N ARG A 89 11.90 23.35 25.30
CA ARG A 89 12.94 22.88 24.39
C ARG A 89 12.50 21.63 23.67
N ILE A 90 12.65 21.63 22.35
CA ILE A 90 12.30 20.51 21.48
C ILE A 90 13.51 20.07 20.66
N LEU A 91 13.72 18.77 20.51
CA LEU A 91 14.76 18.21 19.66
C LEU A 91 14.21 18.01 18.23
N VAL A 92 14.62 18.89 17.33
CA VAL A 92 14.30 18.79 15.89
C VAL A 92 15.24 17.77 15.24
N PRO A 93 14.73 16.85 14.38
CA PRO A 93 13.41 16.90 13.74
C PRO A 93 12.45 15.83 14.25
N TYR A 94 12.39 15.57 15.56
CA TYR A 94 11.42 14.61 16.09
C TYR A 94 10.07 15.29 16.33
N PRO A 95 8.93 14.66 15.94
CA PRO A 95 7.58 15.18 16.11
C PRO A 95 7.27 15.60 17.53
N VAL A 96 6.38 16.58 17.72
CA VAL A 96 5.99 17.07 19.05
C VAL A 96 5.51 15.95 19.96
N GLU A 97 4.75 15.00 19.41
CA GLU A 97 4.14 13.87 20.10
C GLU A 97 5.16 12.78 20.48
N SER A 98 6.34 12.78 19.86
CA SER A 98 7.36 11.74 20.10
C SER A 98 8.08 11.96 21.44
N ALA A 99 8.58 10.87 22.01
CA ALA A 99 9.38 10.94 23.24
C ALA A 99 10.76 11.57 22.99
N LEU A 100 11.35 11.30 21.81
CA LEU A 100 12.64 11.85 21.39
C LEU A 100 12.62 13.37 21.21
N SER A 101 11.47 13.99 20.92
CA SER A 101 11.38 15.45 20.85
C SER A 101 11.57 16.12 22.22
N GLY A 102 11.31 15.40 23.31
CA GLY A 102 11.31 15.94 24.67
C GLY A 102 9.98 16.62 25.08
N ILE A 103 8.99 16.67 24.18
CA ILE A 103 7.67 17.27 24.44
C ILE A 103 6.62 16.21 24.79
N MET A 104 6.38 15.25 23.88
CA MET A 104 5.48 14.09 24.06
C MET A 104 4.05 14.47 24.46
N ARG A 105 3.44 15.41 23.73
CA ARG A 105 2.01 15.78 23.84
C ARG A 105 1.47 16.24 22.50
N SER A 106 0.15 16.19 22.33
CA SER A 106 -0.52 16.82 21.17
C SER A 106 -0.51 18.33 21.32
N GLU A 107 -0.10 19.03 20.26
CA GLU A 107 -0.06 20.49 20.22
C GLU A 107 -0.56 20.96 18.85
N PRO A 108 -1.82 21.41 18.71
CA PRO A 108 -2.40 21.71 17.39
C PRO A 108 -1.82 22.98 16.75
N ARG A 109 -1.19 23.84 17.55
CA ARG A 109 -0.59 25.10 17.11
C ARG A 109 0.65 25.35 17.92
N MET A 110 1.76 25.68 17.27
CA MET A 110 3.04 25.75 17.95
C MET A 110 4.00 26.74 17.30
N TRP A 111 4.94 27.22 18.12
CA TRP A 111 6.07 28.04 17.72
C TRP A 111 7.38 27.32 17.98
N TYR A 112 8.24 27.29 16.97
CA TYR A 112 9.64 26.92 17.09
C TYR A 112 10.51 28.17 16.93
N ARG A 113 11.59 28.24 17.71
CA ARG A 113 12.59 29.30 17.56
C ARG A 113 14.01 28.75 17.64
N ARG A 114 14.87 29.18 16.72
CA ARG A 114 16.31 28.88 16.76
C ARG A 114 17.13 30.07 16.32
N THR A 115 18.31 30.20 16.93
CA THR A 115 19.32 31.16 16.48
C THR A 115 20.51 30.44 15.86
N PHE A 116 21.18 31.10 14.92
CA PHE A 116 22.41 30.58 14.33
C PHE A 116 23.38 31.71 13.98
N ASP A 117 24.67 31.39 14.03
CA ASP A 117 25.72 32.23 13.47
C ASP A 117 25.90 31.94 11.98
N LEU A 118 25.90 33.00 11.18
CA LEU A 118 26.15 32.94 9.74
C LEU A 118 27.66 32.80 9.49
N PRO A 119 28.12 31.70 8.84
CA PRO A 119 29.53 31.56 8.49
C PRO A 119 30.02 32.73 7.62
N ALA A 120 31.19 33.29 7.94
CA ALA A 120 31.71 34.47 7.23
C ALA A 120 31.90 34.22 5.73
N ALA A 121 32.23 32.98 5.35
CA ALA A 121 32.41 32.58 3.96
C ALA A 121 31.12 32.69 3.12
N TRP A 122 29.95 32.55 3.73
CA TRP A 122 28.66 32.48 3.01
C TRP A 122 28.02 33.85 2.77
N ARG A 123 28.62 34.94 3.25
CA ARG A 123 28.02 36.29 3.19
C ARG A 123 27.86 36.86 1.78
N LYS A 124 28.57 36.31 0.79
CA LYS A 124 28.50 36.74 -0.62
C LYS A 124 27.53 35.88 -1.44
N ASP A 125 27.08 34.78 -0.87
CA ASP A 125 26.20 33.82 -1.53
C ASP A 125 24.75 34.12 -1.20
N ARG A 126 23.83 33.53 -1.97
CA ARG A 126 22.45 33.40 -1.51
C ARG A 126 22.40 32.31 -0.46
N LEU A 127 21.56 32.48 0.55
CA LEU A 127 21.36 31.47 1.59
C LEU A 127 19.94 30.93 1.49
N VAL A 128 19.84 29.62 1.25
CA VAL A 128 18.58 28.89 1.20
C VAL A 128 18.37 28.15 2.51
N LEU A 129 17.22 28.37 3.14
CA LEU A 129 16.72 27.57 4.25
C LEU A 129 15.80 26.48 3.70
N ASN A 130 16.04 25.23 4.08
CA ASN A 130 15.32 24.07 3.59
C ASN A 130 14.70 23.27 4.74
N PHE A 131 13.53 22.70 4.47
CA PHE A 131 12.81 21.79 5.35
C PHE A 131 12.49 20.51 4.56
N GLY A 132 12.76 19.35 5.15
CA GLY A 132 12.41 18.06 4.55
C GLY A 132 10.90 17.83 4.54
N ALA A 133 10.25 18.14 5.67
CA ALA A 133 8.81 18.18 5.83
C ALA A 133 8.46 18.84 7.18
N VAL A 134 7.31 19.52 7.22
CA VAL A 134 6.71 20.09 8.43
C VAL A 134 5.21 19.86 8.33
N ASP A 135 4.62 19.16 9.31
CA ASP A 135 3.18 18.87 9.31
C ASP A 135 2.45 19.93 10.18
N TYR A 136 1.56 20.79 9.67
CA TYR A 136 1.01 20.83 8.32
C TYR A 136 1.04 22.22 7.67
N ASP A 137 0.37 23.21 8.26
CA ASP A 137 0.31 24.59 7.74
C ASP A 137 1.39 25.44 8.41
N THR A 138 2.43 25.74 7.64
CA THR A 138 3.70 26.27 8.13
C THR A 138 3.95 27.68 7.64
N ARG A 139 4.43 28.54 8.53
CA ARG A 139 4.92 29.88 8.22
C ARG A 139 6.31 30.06 8.81
N VAL A 140 7.22 30.68 8.06
CA VAL A 140 8.62 30.83 8.48
C VAL A 140 9.03 32.29 8.44
N TRP A 141 9.60 32.76 9.53
CA TRP A 141 10.17 34.08 9.66
C TRP A 141 11.67 34.01 9.90
N VAL A 142 12.41 34.94 9.31
CA VAL A 142 13.83 35.16 9.60
C VAL A 142 14.00 36.61 10.04
N ASN A 143 14.53 36.80 11.26
CA ASN A 143 14.69 38.11 11.88
C ASN A 143 13.41 38.98 11.81
N GLY A 144 12.25 38.37 12.08
CA GLY A 144 10.94 39.03 12.06
C GLY A 144 10.32 39.25 10.67
N LYS A 145 11.02 38.93 9.58
CA LYS A 145 10.47 38.99 8.22
C LYS A 145 9.91 37.64 7.81
N LEU A 146 8.64 37.57 7.41
CA LEU A 146 8.05 36.37 6.80
C LEU A 146 8.79 36.07 5.48
N VAL A 147 9.37 34.87 5.37
CA VAL A 147 10.17 34.45 4.20
C VAL A 147 9.47 33.41 3.34
N THR A 148 8.61 32.57 3.92
CA THR A 148 7.79 31.61 3.18
C THR A 148 6.59 31.13 3.99
N THR A 149 5.61 30.57 3.28
CA THR A 149 4.50 29.78 3.81
C THR A 149 4.44 28.46 3.06
N HIS A 150 4.08 27.38 3.74
CA HIS A 150 3.96 26.06 3.16
C HIS A 150 2.74 25.33 3.71
N ARG A 151 2.06 24.58 2.86
CA ARG A 151 1.00 23.66 3.26
C ARG A 151 1.32 22.30 2.65
N GLY A 152 1.31 21.26 3.46
CA GLY A 152 1.75 19.91 3.07
C GLY A 152 2.68 19.28 4.10
N GLY A 153 2.29 18.13 4.64
CA GLY A 153 3.01 17.44 5.72
C GLY A 153 4.09 16.47 5.28
N TYR A 154 4.17 16.17 3.98
CA TYR A 154 4.95 15.04 3.44
C TYR A 154 5.85 15.42 2.28
N ASP A 155 6.07 16.72 2.07
CA ASP A 155 6.87 17.24 0.97
C ASP A 155 7.81 18.36 1.40
N ALA A 156 8.96 18.45 0.73
CA ALA A 156 10.01 19.39 1.06
C ALA A 156 9.72 20.78 0.50
N PHE A 157 10.23 21.81 1.18
CA PHE A 157 10.17 23.19 0.73
C PHE A 157 11.38 24.03 1.17
N SER A 158 11.58 25.15 0.48
CA SER A 158 12.75 26.00 0.65
C SER A 158 12.39 27.48 0.59
N ALA A 159 13.24 28.33 1.20
CA ALA A 159 13.14 29.78 1.13
C ALA A 159 14.52 30.42 0.94
N ASP A 160 14.64 31.37 0.00
CA ASP A 160 15.80 32.26 -0.06
C ASP A 160 15.70 33.31 1.06
N ILE A 161 16.51 33.15 2.09
CA ILE A 161 16.48 34.00 3.28
C ILE A 161 17.45 35.17 3.22
N THR A 162 18.20 35.32 2.11
CA THR A 162 19.31 36.28 1.97
C THR A 162 18.89 37.70 2.33
N SER A 163 17.73 38.14 1.84
CA SER A 163 17.21 39.50 2.08
C SER A 163 16.68 39.75 3.49
N ALA A 164 16.54 38.70 4.30
CA ALA A 164 16.08 38.76 5.69
C ALA A 164 17.22 38.70 6.70
N LEU A 165 18.46 38.42 6.26
CA LEU A 165 19.62 38.31 7.14
C LEU A 165 20.09 39.67 7.65
N LYS A 166 20.48 39.71 8.92
CA LYS A 166 21.23 40.83 9.49
C LYS A 166 22.68 40.78 9.01
N ALA A 167 23.30 41.93 8.77
CA ALA A 167 24.71 42.01 8.37
C ALA A 167 25.68 41.44 9.43
N HIS A 168 25.32 41.54 10.72
CA HIS A 168 26.12 41.13 11.86
C HIS A 168 25.26 40.49 12.95
N GLY A 169 25.89 39.69 13.81
CA GLY A 169 25.24 39.03 14.95
C GLY A 169 24.50 37.75 14.59
N LYS A 170 23.81 37.21 15.59
CA LYS A 170 23.00 36.01 15.46
C LYS A 170 21.77 36.27 14.58
N GLN A 171 21.47 35.30 13.74
CA GLN A 171 20.26 35.25 12.94
C GLN A 171 19.20 34.47 13.72
N GLU A 172 17.94 34.86 13.58
CA GLU A 172 16.80 34.21 14.23
C GLU A 172 15.90 33.59 13.17
N ILE A 173 15.48 32.35 13.41
CA ILE A 173 14.46 31.63 12.66
C ILE A 173 13.29 31.38 13.62
N ILE A 174 12.08 31.71 13.19
CA ILE A 174 10.83 31.33 13.85
C ILE A 174 9.99 30.53 12.86
N VAL A 175 9.43 29.43 13.31
CA VAL A 175 8.49 28.60 12.54
C VAL A 175 7.20 28.50 13.31
N GLY A 176 6.11 28.93 12.70
CA GLY A 176 4.75 28.73 13.20
C GLY A 176 4.10 27.60 12.45
N VAL A 177 3.48 26.68 13.17
CA VAL A 177 2.83 25.51 12.59
C VAL A 177 1.43 25.37 13.16
N GLU A 178 0.45 25.14 12.30
CA GLU A 178 -0.88 24.64 12.66
C GLU A 178 -1.06 23.24 12.05
N ASP A 179 -1.40 22.29 12.90
CA ASP A 179 -1.73 20.92 12.52
C ASP A 179 -2.99 20.52 13.28
N LEU A 180 -4.06 20.27 12.53
CA LEU A 180 -5.34 19.86 13.11
C LEU A 180 -5.59 18.37 12.85
N THR A 181 -4.64 17.67 12.23
CA THR A 181 -4.69 16.23 11.92
C THR A 181 -6.04 15.87 11.29
N ASP A 182 -6.75 14.88 11.83
CA ASP A 182 -8.04 14.37 11.33
C ASP A 182 -9.26 15.20 11.77
N ALA A 183 -9.07 16.31 12.50
CA ALA A 183 -10.14 17.30 12.67
C ALA A 183 -10.46 18.04 11.36
N THR A 184 -9.52 18.02 10.39
CA THR A 184 -9.73 18.56 9.03
C THR A 184 -9.66 17.46 7.98
N TRP A 185 -9.47 17.85 6.72
CA TRP A 185 -9.28 16.95 5.57
C TRP A 185 -7.84 16.97 5.04
N GLN A 186 -6.87 17.43 5.84
CA GLN A 186 -5.47 17.31 5.44
C GLN A 186 -5.10 15.83 5.21
N PRO A 187 -4.20 15.51 4.27
CA PRO A 187 -3.63 14.18 4.16
C PRO A 187 -2.90 13.80 5.47
N VAL A 188 -3.30 12.69 6.08
CA VAL A 188 -2.82 12.23 7.40
C VAL A 188 -2.34 10.78 7.39
N GLY A 189 -2.60 10.03 6.30
CA GLY A 189 -2.40 8.59 6.28
C GLY A 189 -3.12 7.91 7.45
N LYS A 190 -2.37 7.17 8.26
CA LYS A 190 -2.88 6.46 9.45
C LYS A 190 -2.85 7.27 10.75
N GLN A 191 -2.42 8.53 10.74
CA GLN A 191 -2.40 9.38 11.93
C GLN A 191 -3.81 9.74 12.44
N ARG A 192 -4.05 9.69 13.75
CA ARG A 192 -5.28 10.18 14.39
C ARG A 192 -4.98 10.95 15.67
N GLN A 193 -5.77 11.98 15.97
CA GLN A 193 -5.68 12.71 17.26
C GLN A 193 -5.89 11.77 18.45
N VAL A 194 -6.78 10.80 18.29
CA VAL A 194 -7.04 9.74 19.27
C VAL A 194 -6.81 8.40 18.57
N PRO A 195 -5.73 7.66 18.89
CA PRO A 195 -5.52 6.32 18.37
C PRO A 195 -6.71 5.43 18.71
N ASP A 196 -7.15 4.63 17.75
CA ASP A 196 -8.38 3.83 17.87
C ASP A 196 -8.16 2.48 18.55
N ARG A 197 -6.91 2.18 18.96
CA ARG A 197 -6.47 0.82 19.30
C ARG A 197 -6.93 -0.15 18.22
N GLY A 198 -6.70 0.20 16.97
CA GLY A 198 -6.98 -0.60 15.80
C GLY A 198 -5.85 -0.40 14.82
N ILE A 199 -6.19 0.12 13.64
CA ILE A 199 -5.25 0.30 12.53
C ILE A 199 -4.78 1.76 12.37
N PHE A 200 -5.18 2.65 13.28
CA PHE A 200 -4.81 4.06 13.26
C PHE A 200 -4.01 4.47 14.49
N TYR A 201 -2.97 5.27 14.26
CA TYR A 201 -1.86 5.46 15.21
C TYR A 201 -1.73 6.90 15.70
N THR A 202 -0.82 7.09 16.66
CA THR A 202 -0.48 8.40 17.23
C THR A 202 -0.15 9.42 16.15
N ALA A 203 -0.77 10.60 16.24
CA ALA A 203 -0.48 11.72 15.35
C ALA A 203 0.96 12.24 15.47
N THR A 204 1.38 12.96 14.44
CA THR A 204 2.67 13.63 14.29
C THR A 204 2.38 15.04 13.80
N SER A 205 2.91 16.03 14.51
CA SER A 205 2.84 17.42 14.11
C SER A 205 4.22 18.09 14.16
N GLY A 206 4.31 19.22 13.48
CA GLY A 206 5.50 20.07 13.47
C GLY A 206 6.62 19.56 12.58
N ILE A 207 7.85 19.91 12.96
CA ILE A 207 9.04 19.62 12.14
C ILE A 207 9.47 18.17 12.38
N TRP A 208 9.15 17.28 11.43
CA TRP A 208 9.45 15.85 11.56
C TRP A 208 10.54 15.34 10.60
N GLN A 209 11.04 16.18 9.69
CA GLN A 209 12.26 15.90 8.91
C GLN A 209 13.30 17.02 9.03
N THR A 210 14.52 16.71 8.60
CA THR A 210 15.70 17.58 8.77
C THR A 210 15.48 19.02 8.28
N VAL A 211 16.04 19.98 9.02
CA VAL A 211 16.12 21.40 8.63
C VAL A 211 17.57 21.75 8.36
N TRP A 212 17.87 22.47 7.26
CA TRP A 212 19.26 22.81 6.93
C TRP A 212 19.41 24.08 6.11
N LEU A 213 20.63 24.62 6.09
CA LEU A 213 21.03 25.77 5.26
C LEU A 213 21.96 25.34 4.14
N GLU A 214 21.80 25.93 2.97
CA GLU A 214 22.69 25.79 1.83
C GLU A 214 23.10 27.16 1.29
N PRO A 215 24.40 27.52 1.28
CA PRO A 215 24.89 28.62 0.48
C PRO A 215 24.86 28.23 -1.00
N VAL A 216 24.28 29.08 -1.83
CA VAL A 216 24.18 28.87 -3.27
C VAL A 216 24.52 30.14 -4.02
N GLN A 217 25.06 30.01 -5.23
CA GLN A 217 25.26 31.17 -6.10
C GLN A 217 23.90 31.69 -6.60
N ALA A 218 23.85 32.94 -7.07
CA ALA A 218 22.62 33.50 -7.65
C ALA A 218 22.06 32.63 -8.79
N ARG A 219 22.96 32.05 -9.58
CA ARG A 219 22.70 31.04 -10.60
C ARG A 219 23.11 29.68 -10.04
N HIS A 220 22.16 28.82 -9.69
CA HIS A 220 22.40 27.50 -9.12
C HIS A 220 21.39 26.47 -9.62
N ILE A 221 21.75 25.20 -9.49
CA ILE A 221 20.89 24.05 -9.78
C ILE A 221 19.96 23.83 -8.59
N THR A 222 18.66 23.75 -8.85
CA THR A 222 17.62 23.56 -7.84
C THR A 222 17.16 22.10 -7.74
N LYS A 223 17.17 21.38 -8.86
CA LYS A 223 16.73 19.99 -8.99
C LYS A 223 17.37 19.31 -10.21
N LEU A 224 17.50 17.99 -10.17
CA LEU A 224 17.80 17.15 -11.33
C LEU A 224 16.62 16.21 -11.57
N ASP A 225 15.97 16.31 -12.72
CA ASP A 225 15.01 15.29 -13.17
C ASP A 225 15.77 14.23 -13.97
N MET A 226 15.68 12.97 -13.56
CA MET A 226 16.49 11.86 -14.07
C MET A 226 15.60 10.67 -14.46
N THR A 227 15.57 10.37 -15.77
CA THR A 227 14.80 9.23 -16.31
C THR A 227 15.69 8.35 -17.17
N PRO A 228 16.06 7.13 -16.71
CA PRO A 228 16.79 6.17 -17.53
C PRO A 228 15.97 5.75 -18.76
N ARG A 229 16.65 5.56 -19.89
CA ARG A 229 16.08 5.02 -21.13
C ARG A 229 16.99 3.92 -21.66
N LEU A 230 16.53 2.67 -21.59
CA LEU A 230 17.33 1.51 -22.02
C LEU A 230 17.35 1.37 -23.53
N ALA A 231 16.25 1.73 -24.21
CA ALA A 231 16.10 1.62 -25.66
C ALA A 231 17.22 2.30 -26.46
N ASP A 232 17.77 3.41 -25.96
CA ASP A 232 18.91 4.11 -26.58
C ASP A 232 20.13 4.23 -25.64
N SER A 233 20.12 3.52 -24.51
CA SER A 233 21.20 3.53 -23.51
C SER A 233 21.58 4.94 -23.03
N THR A 234 20.60 5.73 -22.62
CA THR A 234 20.81 7.09 -22.11
C THR A 234 20.13 7.34 -20.77
N LEU A 235 20.63 8.34 -20.05
CA LEU A 235 19.87 9.02 -19.00
C LEU A 235 19.29 10.30 -19.61
N ARG A 236 17.96 10.44 -19.60
CA ARG A 236 17.31 11.73 -19.84
C ARG A 236 17.44 12.58 -18.59
N LEU A 237 18.13 13.71 -18.73
CA LEU A 237 18.50 14.58 -17.62
C LEU A 237 18.01 16.00 -17.91
N THR A 238 17.15 16.52 -17.04
CA THR A 238 16.86 17.96 -17.00
C THR A 238 17.42 18.53 -15.71
N ALA A 239 18.43 19.40 -15.82
CA ALA A 239 18.95 20.14 -14.67
C ALA A 239 18.18 21.46 -14.54
N ARG A 240 17.28 21.53 -13.57
CA ARG A 240 16.53 22.75 -13.26
C ARG A 240 17.42 23.74 -12.54
N SER A 241 17.36 25.00 -12.95
CA SER A 241 18.24 26.05 -12.43
C SER A 241 17.48 27.33 -12.15
N SER A 242 17.96 28.10 -11.16
CA SER A 242 17.37 29.38 -10.78
C SER A 242 17.42 30.43 -11.89
N ILE A 243 18.43 30.34 -12.77
CA ILE A 243 18.63 31.23 -13.91
C ILE A 243 19.24 30.43 -15.07
N GLU A 244 18.72 30.62 -16.29
CA GLU A 244 19.15 30.02 -17.57
C GLU A 244 20.67 29.99 -17.81
N GLY A 245 21.28 28.81 -17.96
CA GLY A 245 22.71 28.65 -18.18
C GLY A 245 23.05 27.46 -19.07
N THR A 246 24.33 27.09 -19.14
CA THR A 246 24.75 25.84 -19.82
C THR A 246 25.11 24.80 -18.77
N VAL A 247 24.63 23.58 -18.93
CA VAL A 247 24.90 22.45 -18.06
C VAL A 247 25.89 21.51 -18.74
N GLU A 248 26.88 21.04 -17.98
CA GLU A 248 27.71 19.89 -18.32
C GLU A 248 27.46 18.78 -17.30
N ALA A 249 27.04 17.60 -17.77
CA ALA A 249 26.79 16.44 -16.94
C ALA A 249 27.73 15.29 -17.33
N VAL A 250 28.31 14.62 -16.33
CA VAL A 250 29.25 13.52 -16.51
C VAL A 250 28.87 12.36 -15.60
N ALA A 251 28.67 11.18 -16.18
CA ALA A 251 28.40 9.93 -15.47
C ALA A 251 29.68 9.11 -15.27
N TYR A 252 29.77 8.41 -14.13
CA TYR A 252 30.92 7.62 -13.74
C TYR A 252 30.52 6.21 -13.29
N ASP A 253 31.31 5.21 -13.70
CA ASP A 253 31.34 3.84 -13.19
C ASP A 253 32.57 3.71 -12.30
N LYS A 254 32.39 3.74 -10.96
CA LYS A 254 33.48 3.63 -9.98
C LYS A 254 34.66 4.58 -10.28
N GLY A 255 34.35 5.85 -10.57
CA GLY A 255 35.32 6.89 -10.89
C GLY A 255 35.79 6.96 -12.36
N ARG A 256 35.44 5.98 -13.21
CA ARG A 256 35.70 6.03 -14.66
C ARG A 256 34.56 6.73 -15.38
N VAL A 257 34.87 7.75 -16.19
CA VAL A 257 33.86 8.42 -17.03
C VAL A 257 33.27 7.44 -18.03
N VAL A 258 31.94 7.33 -18.06
CA VAL A 258 31.20 6.50 -19.03
C VAL A 258 30.33 7.31 -19.98
N GLY A 259 29.99 8.54 -19.59
CA GLY A 259 29.11 9.41 -20.36
C GLY A 259 29.37 10.89 -20.10
N ARG A 260 29.17 11.72 -21.11
CA ARG A 260 29.17 13.18 -20.99
C ARG A 260 28.13 13.78 -21.93
N VAL A 261 27.41 14.79 -21.45
CA VAL A 261 26.54 15.65 -22.28
C VAL A 261 26.69 17.10 -21.84
N ARG A 262 26.47 18.01 -22.79
CA ARG A 262 26.47 19.45 -22.55
C ARG A 262 25.35 20.11 -23.34
N GLY A 263 24.60 21.00 -22.69
CA GLY A 263 23.49 21.70 -23.33
C GLY A 263 22.90 22.78 -22.42
N PRO A 264 21.82 23.44 -22.84
CA PRO A 264 21.13 24.42 -22.00
C PRO A 264 20.57 23.78 -20.73
N ALA A 265 20.59 24.53 -19.62
CA ALA A 265 19.82 24.18 -18.43
C ALA A 265 18.31 24.23 -18.73
N ASN A 266 17.49 23.63 -17.87
CA ASN A 266 16.02 23.61 -18.02
C ASN A 266 15.49 22.95 -19.31
N GLN A 267 16.35 22.27 -20.08
CA GLN A 267 15.97 21.43 -21.22
C GLN A 267 16.45 20.01 -21.00
N GLU A 268 15.74 19.04 -21.60
CA GLU A 268 16.13 17.64 -21.53
C GLU A 268 17.42 17.39 -22.32
N LEU A 269 18.41 16.80 -21.66
CA LEU A 269 19.67 16.35 -22.23
C LEU A 269 19.71 14.82 -22.25
N ALA A 270 20.18 14.25 -23.36
CA ALA A 270 20.44 12.82 -23.46
C ALA A 270 21.90 12.51 -23.08
N LEU A 271 22.13 12.08 -21.84
CA LEU A 271 23.45 11.64 -21.36
C LEU A 271 23.70 10.19 -21.77
N PRO A 272 24.65 9.88 -22.69
CA PRO A 272 24.91 8.51 -23.11
C PRO A 272 25.51 7.68 -21.98
N VAL A 273 25.05 6.43 -21.84
CA VAL A 273 25.55 5.41 -20.91
C VAL A 273 25.73 4.09 -21.68
N PRO A 274 26.71 4.02 -22.60
CA PRO A 274 26.89 2.84 -23.45
C PRO A 274 27.25 1.61 -22.62
N HIS A 275 26.72 0.44 -23.02
CA HIS A 275 26.89 -0.83 -22.30
C HIS A 275 26.48 -0.73 -20.83
N ALA A 276 25.33 -0.12 -20.58
CA ALA A 276 24.81 0.09 -19.23
C ALA A 276 24.73 -1.22 -18.43
N LYS A 277 25.41 -1.26 -17.28
CA LYS A 277 25.09 -2.16 -16.17
C LYS A 277 23.73 -1.75 -15.62
N LEU A 278 22.76 -2.65 -15.72
CA LEU A 278 21.39 -2.39 -15.28
C LEU A 278 21.26 -2.52 -13.77
N TRP A 279 20.39 -1.70 -13.20
CA TRP A 279 19.98 -1.81 -11.80
C TRP A 279 18.86 -2.85 -11.68
N SER A 280 18.95 -3.71 -10.66
CA SER A 280 17.90 -4.64 -10.24
C SER A 280 18.04 -4.97 -8.75
N PRO A 281 17.06 -5.66 -8.14
CA PRO A 281 17.18 -6.12 -6.76
C PRO A 281 18.40 -7.01 -6.48
N ASP A 282 18.87 -7.78 -7.46
CA ASP A 282 20.03 -8.66 -7.34
C ASP A 282 21.35 -7.97 -7.73
N SER A 283 21.26 -6.88 -8.49
CA SER A 283 22.40 -6.10 -8.97
C SER A 283 22.09 -4.61 -8.88
N PRO A 284 22.12 -4.00 -7.67
CA PRO A 284 21.74 -2.59 -7.46
C PRO A 284 22.85 -1.62 -7.89
N PHE A 285 23.27 -1.70 -9.15
CA PHE A 285 24.35 -0.88 -9.68
C PHE A 285 23.89 0.58 -9.86
N LEU A 286 24.65 1.52 -9.28
CA LEU A 286 24.42 2.96 -9.38
C LEU A 286 25.65 3.65 -9.97
N TYR A 287 25.43 4.55 -10.93
CA TYR A 287 26.44 5.44 -11.49
C TYR A 287 26.53 6.72 -10.66
N ASP A 288 27.73 7.23 -10.44
CA ASP A 288 27.89 8.58 -9.89
C ASP A 288 27.65 9.61 -11.00
N LEU A 289 26.98 10.70 -10.68
CA LEU A 289 26.69 11.80 -11.60
C LEU A 289 27.28 13.10 -11.04
N ARG A 290 27.97 13.86 -11.89
CA ARG A 290 28.39 15.24 -11.59
C ARG A 290 27.75 16.18 -12.59
N VAL A 291 27.05 17.19 -12.08
CA VAL A 291 26.39 18.21 -12.90
C VAL A 291 26.98 19.58 -12.57
N THR A 292 27.46 20.26 -13.60
CA THR A 292 28.11 21.57 -13.48
C THR A 292 27.31 22.60 -14.26
N LEU A 293 26.93 23.69 -13.61
CA LEU A 293 26.28 24.83 -14.26
C LEU A 293 27.32 25.89 -14.62
N LEU A 294 27.23 26.37 -15.85
CA LEU A 294 28.17 27.30 -16.46
C LEU A 294 27.46 28.60 -16.86
N ASP A 295 28.14 29.72 -16.64
CA ASP A 295 27.81 31.04 -17.18
C ASP A 295 28.95 31.49 -18.09
N ARG A 296 28.68 31.60 -19.41
CA ARG A 296 29.70 31.94 -20.42
C ARG A 296 31.01 31.15 -20.25
N ASN A 297 30.90 29.83 -20.05
CA ASN A 297 31.97 28.86 -19.78
C ASN A 297 32.62 28.90 -18.39
N ARG A 298 32.26 29.83 -17.51
CA ARG A 298 32.71 29.84 -16.12
C ARG A 298 31.80 28.95 -15.27
N THR A 299 32.37 28.03 -14.50
CA THR A 299 31.61 27.29 -13.48
C THR A 299 31.03 28.25 -12.45
N VAL A 300 29.72 28.19 -12.28
CA VAL A 300 29.00 28.94 -11.24
C VAL A 300 28.37 28.03 -10.20
N ASP A 301 28.14 26.77 -10.52
CA ASP A 301 27.58 25.80 -9.57
C ASP A 301 28.00 24.38 -9.93
N LYS A 302 28.06 23.51 -8.92
CA LYS A 302 28.39 22.10 -9.06
C LYS A 302 27.65 21.28 -8.01
N VAL A 303 26.98 20.24 -8.47
CA VAL A 303 26.27 19.29 -7.61
C VAL A 303 26.68 17.85 -7.95
N GLY A 304 26.68 16.99 -6.95
CA GLY A 304 26.82 15.54 -7.13
C GLY A 304 25.46 14.84 -7.02
N SER A 305 25.31 13.73 -7.72
CA SER A 305 24.12 12.89 -7.69
C SER A 305 24.48 11.45 -8.07
N TYR A 306 23.50 10.60 -8.23
CA TYR A 306 23.67 9.23 -8.73
C TYR A 306 22.38 8.76 -9.43
N PHE A 307 22.47 7.69 -10.22
CA PHE A 307 21.31 7.07 -10.86
C PHE A 307 21.55 5.58 -11.16
N GLY A 308 20.50 4.77 -11.20
CA GLY A 308 20.53 3.41 -11.76
C GLY A 308 19.90 3.36 -13.14
N MET A 309 20.45 2.54 -14.05
CA MET A 309 19.84 2.30 -15.36
C MET A 309 18.83 1.17 -15.26
N ARG A 310 17.53 1.49 -15.29
CA ARG A 310 16.44 0.50 -15.28
C ARG A 310 15.15 1.03 -15.89
N GLU A 311 14.32 0.14 -16.38
CA GLU A 311 12.95 0.42 -16.84
C GLU A 311 11.96 -0.56 -16.19
N ILE A 312 10.81 -0.05 -15.74
CA ILE A 312 9.65 -0.85 -15.34
C ILE A 312 8.66 -0.85 -16.50
N GLY A 313 7.99 -1.97 -16.74
CA GLY A 313 6.98 -2.10 -17.79
C GLY A 313 6.11 -3.32 -17.59
N THR A 314 5.40 -3.74 -18.64
CA THR A 314 4.56 -4.94 -18.62
C THR A 314 4.78 -5.78 -19.87
N ALA A 315 4.58 -7.09 -19.76
CA ALA A 315 4.61 -8.02 -20.88
C ALA A 315 3.75 -9.27 -20.58
N PRO A 316 3.14 -9.91 -21.58
CA PRO A 316 2.48 -11.20 -21.39
C PRO A 316 3.51 -12.27 -21.03
N GLY A 317 3.13 -13.15 -20.10
CA GLY A 317 3.82 -14.41 -19.85
C GLY A 317 3.61 -15.42 -20.98
N ALA A 318 4.25 -16.58 -20.85
CA ALA A 318 4.00 -17.71 -21.76
C ALA A 318 2.57 -18.26 -21.62
N ASP A 319 1.93 -18.04 -20.48
CA ASP A 319 0.51 -18.34 -20.23
C ASP A 319 -0.46 -17.26 -20.75
N GLY A 320 0.03 -16.25 -21.47
CA GLY A 320 -0.77 -15.17 -22.05
C GLY A 320 -1.20 -14.07 -21.07
N LYS A 321 -0.98 -14.22 -19.76
CA LYS A 321 -1.39 -13.22 -18.75
C LYS A 321 -0.37 -12.09 -18.66
N LEU A 322 -0.86 -10.85 -18.64
CA LEU A 322 -0.02 -9.65 -18.56
C LEU A 322 0.64 -9.55 -17.18
N ARG A 323 1.96 -9.31 -17.15
CA ARG A 323 2.74 -9.20 -15.91
C ARG A 323 3.64 -7.99 -15.84
N MET A 324 4.01 -7.59 -14.62
CA MET A 324 5.04 -6.58 -14.40
C MET A 324 6.41 -7.10 -14.81
N THR A 325 7.21 -6.20 -15.37
CA THR A 325 8.58 -6.49 -15.83
C THR A 325 9.55 -5.45 -15.32
N LEU A 326 10.77 -5.90 -15.01
CA LEU A 326 11.93 -5.04 -14.78
C LEU A 326 12.95 -5.32 -15.87
N ASN A 327 13.38 -4.27 -16.57
CA ASN A 327 14.33 -4.35 -17.68
C ASN A 327 13.88 -5.33 -18.78
N GLY A 328 12.57 -5.36 -19.05
CA GLY A 328 11.94 -6.23 -20.05
C GLY A 328 11.79 -7.70 -19.65
N LYS A 329 12.07 -8.07 -18.39
CA LYS A 329 11.90 -9.43 -17.87
C LYS A 329 10.83 -9.45 -16.79
N ILE A 330 9.97 -10.48 -16.79
CA ILE A 330 8.98 -10.69 -15.74
C ILE A 330 9.70 -10.78 -14.40
N LEU A 331 9.19 -10.04 -13.43
CA LEU A 331 9.69 -10.05 -12.06
C LEU A 331 8.51 -9.85 -11.12
N PHE A 332 8.22 -10.87 -10.32
CA PHE A 332 7.21 -10.77 -9.29
C PHE A 332 7.68 -9.84 -8.16
N HIS A 333 6.85 -8.88 -7.78
CA HIS A 333 7.13 -7.98 -6.65
C HIS A 333 6.65 -8.63 -5.35
N MET A 334 7.59 -9.20 -4.59
CA MET A 334 7.31 -9.67 -3.23
C MET A 334 7.68 -8.55 -2.26
N ALA A 335 6.69 -8.00 -1.58
CA ALA A 335 6.82 -6.83 -0.71
C ALA A 335 6.14 -7.02 0.65
N THR A 336 6.38 -6.07 1.55
CA THR A 336 5.53 -5.84 2.71
C THR A 336 5.00 -4.41 2.68
N LEU A 337 3.95 -4.15 3.47
CA LEU A 337 3.67 -2.80 3.94
C LEU A 337 4.79 -2.35 4.90
N ASP A 338 5.22 -1.11 4.72
CA ASP A 338 6.09 -0.39 5.63
C ASP A 338 5.36 0.89 6.07
N GLN A 339 4.81 0.88 7.28
CA GLN A 339 4.12 2.04 7.88
C GLN A 339 5.09 3.17 8.23
N GLY A 340 6.37 2.86 8.47
CA GLY A 340 7.39 3.84 8.85
C GLY A 340 7.21 4.45 10.25
N PHE A 341 6.55 3.75 11.18
CA PHE A 341 6.36 4.21 12.56
C PHE A 341 7.45 3.68 13.51
N TRP A 342 7.76 4.45 14.55
CA TRP A 342 8.78 4.19 15.56
C TRP A 342 8.23 4.46 16.97
N PRO A 343 8.42 3.58 17.96
CA PRO A 343 7.82 3.77 19.29
C PRO A 343 8.39 4.97 20.07
N ASP A 344 9.60 5.41 19.74
CA ASP A 344 10.30 6.53 20.37
C ASP A 344 10.24 7.83 19.56
N GLY A 345 10.20 7.73 18.23
CA GLY A 345 10.20 8.86 17.28
C GLY A 345 8.92 9.06 16.46
N ILE A 346 7.93 8.18 16.58
CA ILE A 346 6.67 8.14 15.81
C ILE A 346 6.93 8.13 14.30
N HIS A 347 6.89 9.27 13.61
CA HIS A 347 7.18 9.34 12.17
C HIS A 347 8.67 9.38 11.85
N THR A 348 9.54 9.69 12.82
CA THR A 348 10.96 9.96 12.58
C THR A 348 11.81 8.86 13.19
N ALA A 349 12.55 8.13 12.34
CA ALA A 349 13.50 7.13 12.81
C ALA A 349 14.55 7.75 13.76
N PRO A 350 14.95 7.08 14.85
CA PRO A 350 15.93 7.61 15.80
C PRO A 350 17.30 7.91 15.19
N THR A 351 17.71 7.15 14.17
CA THR A 351 18.98 7.37 13.47
C THR A 351 18.85 6.94 12.01
N ASP A 352 19.77 7.39 11.16
CA ASP A 352 19.86 6.89 9.78
C ASP A 352 20.13 5.37 9.71
N ALA A 353 20.83 4.82 10.72
CA ALA A 353 21.04 3.39 10.84
C ALA A 353 19.74 2.64 11.16
N ALA A 354 18.86 3.21 11.99
CA ALA A 354 17.53 2.67 12.23
C ALA A 354 16.69 2.67 10.95
N LEU A 355 16.68 3.81 10.23
CA LEU A 355 15.98 3.93 8.93
C LEU A 355 16.46 2.89 7.90
N ARG A 356 17.78 2.65 7.85
CA ARG A 356 18.39 1.62 7.00
C ARG A 356 18.06 0.19 7.45
N PHE A 357 17.95 -0.05 8.75
CA PHE A 357 17.78 -1.40 9.31
C PHE A 357 16.53 -2.08 8.75
N ASP A 358 15.37 -1.41 8.76
CA ASP A 358 14.12 -2.01 8.27
C ASP A 358 14.27 -2.44 6.80
N LEU A 359 14.88 -1.60 5.94
CA LEU A 359 15.17 -1.94 4.54
C LEU A 359 16.15 -3.10 4.39
N GLU A 360 17.18 -3.20 5.23
CA GLU A 360 18.08 -4.36 5.24
C GLU A 360 17.34 -5.65 5.62
N GLN A 361 16.39 -5.57 6.57
CA GLN A 361 15.62 -6.73 6.98
C GLN A 361 14.72 -7.26 5.86
N HIS A 362 14.18 -6.41 4.99
CA HIS A 362 13.47 -6.86 3.79
C HIS A 362 14.34 -7.80 2.94
N LYS A 363 15.62 -7.44 2.72
CA LYS A 363 16.57 -8.30 1.97
C LYS A 363 16.90 -9.59 2.72
N VAL A 364 17.01 -9.53 4.05
CA VAL A 364 17.24 -10.73 4.89
C VAL A 364 16.06 -11.70 4.76
N LEU A 365 14.83 -11.19 4.78
CA LEU A 365 13.57 -11.93 4.67
C LEU A 365 13.24 -12.37 3.23
N GLY A 366 14.07 -12.05 2.25
CA GLY A 366 13.88 -12.48 0.86
C GLY A 366 12.94 -11.62 0.03
N PHE A 367 12.50 -10.46 0.53
CA PHE A 367 11.73 -9.50 -0.24
C PHE A 367 12.61 -8.76 -1.25
N ASN A 368 12.01 -8.39 -2.40
CA ASN A 368 12.66 -7.62 -3.46
C ASN A 368 12.02 -6.23 -3.66
N ALA A 369 10.90 -5.97 -2.97
CA ALA A 369 10.14 -4.75 -3.04
C ALA A 369 9.64 -4.33 -1.64
N VAL A 370 9.21 -3.08 -1.52
CA VAL A 370 8.60 -2.49 -0.33
C VAL A 370 7.48 -1.55 -0.78
N ARG A 371 6.32 -1.60 -0.13
CA ARG A 371 5.29 -0.57 -0.29
C ARG A 371 5.35 0.38 0.89
N LYS A 372 5.77 1.63 0.64
CA LYS A 372 5.74 2.67 1.66
C LYS A 372 4.29 3.13 1.81
N HIS A 373 3.65 2.63 2.85
CA HIS A 373 2.20 2.68 2.99
C HIS A 373 1.75 4.05 3.47
N ILE A 374 0.97 4.76 2.64
CA ILE A 374 0.33 6.07 2.90
C ILE A 374 1.18 7.08 3.70
N LYS A 375 2.49 7.12 3.42
CA LYS A 375 3.52 7.97 4.03
C LYS A 375 4.57 8.30 2.98
N VAL A 376 5.30 9.40 3.14
CA VAL A 376 6.50 9.72 2.34
C VAL A 376 7.69 9.86 3.28
N GLU A 377 8.70 9.00 3.17
CA GLU A 377 9.90 9.06 4.03
C GLU A 377 10.86 10.18 3.63
N PRO A 378 11.84 10.55 4.48
CA PRO A 378 12.95 11.39 4.06
C PRO A 378 13.72 10.76 2.89
N ASP A 379 14.26 11.60 2.00
CA ASP A 379 15.17 11.24 0.88
C ASP A 379 16.23 10.17 1.24
N ARG A 380 16.71 10.16 2.49
CA ARG A 380 17.64 9.16 3.02
C ARG A 380 17.13 7.72 2.90
N TRP A 381 15.83 7.49 3.08
CA TRP A 381 15.20 6.17 2.97
C TRP A 381 15.27 5.63 1.54
N TYR A 382 14.90 6.44 0.55
CA TYR A 382 14.99 6.05 -0.87
C TYR A 382 16.44 5.84 -1.33
N TYR A 383 17.39 6.61 -0.77
CA TYR A 383 18.82 6.37 -0.99
C TYR A 383 19.26 4.98 -0.53
N HIS A 384 18.80 4.55 0.65
CA HIS A 384 19.09 3.19 1.12
C HIS A 384 18.39 2.13 0.25
N ALA A 385 17.14 2.35 -0.16
CA ALA A 385 16.42 1.45 -1.07
C ALA A 385 17.12 1.29 -2.43
N ASP A 386 17.59 2.40 -3.03
CA ASP A 386 18.38 2.41 -4.26
C ASP A 386 19.68 1.61 -4.11
N LYS A 387 20.37 1.76 -2.97
CA LYS A 387 21.65 1.08 -2.68
C LYS A 387 21.49 -0.41 -2.40
N LEU A 388 20.40 -0.79 -1.73
CA LEU A 388 20.11 -2.17 -1.35
C LEU A 388 19.49 -3.00 -2.49
N GLY A 389 18.93 -2.34 -3.50
CA GLY A 389 18.19 -3.04 -4.55
C GLY A 389 16.82 -3.48 -4.03
N LEU A 390 16.00 -2.50 -3.65
CA LEU A 390 14.60 -2.69 -3.33
C LEU A 390 13.75 -1.85 -4.27
N LEU A 391 12.72 -2.46 -4.84
CA LEU A 391 11.70 -1.79 -5.63
C LEU A 391 10.70 -1.13 -4.68
N VAL A 392 10.26 0.08 -4.98
CA VAL A 392 9.38 0.86 -4.11
C VAL A 392 8.06 1.16 -4.80
N TRP A 393 6.98 0.82 -4.10
CA TRP A 393 5.64 1.34 -4.35
C TRP A 393 5.44 2.51 -3.40
N GLN A 394 5.25 3.69 -3.97
CA GLN A 394 5.13 4.93 -3.20
C GLN A 394 3.68 5.38 -3.17
N ASP A 395 3.10 5.34 -1.97
CA ASP A 395 1.74 5.79 -1.74
C ASP A 395 1.67 7.31 -1.50
N MET A 396 0.53 7.89 -1.85
CA MET A 396 0.10 9.17 -1.32
C MET A 396 -0.51 8.97 0.07
N PRO A 397 -0.18 9.81 1.07
CA PRO A 397 -0.89 9.81 2.34
C PRO A 397 -2.40 10.04 2.14
N ALA A 398 -3.22 9.14 2.68
CA ALA A 398 -4.67 9.27 2.59
C ALA A 398 -5.18 10.47 3.40
N MET A 399 -6.28 11.10 2.98
CA MET A 399 -7.07 11.94 3.88
C MET A 399 -7.82 11.05 4.90
N LYS A 400 -8.44 11.67 5.91
CA LYS A 400 -9.18 10.93 6.92
C LYS A 400 -10.29 10.03 6.35
N THR A 401 -10.58 8.96 7.08
CA THR A 401 -11.74 8.11 6.85
C THR A 401 -13.00 8.77 7.38
N SER A 402 -14.00 9.00 6.53
CA SER A 402 -15.28 9.62 6.90
C SER A 402 -16.39 9.15 5.96
N SER A 403 -17.63 9.19 6.45
CA SER A 403 -18.82 9.04 5.60
C SER A 403 -19.15 10.30 4.81
N GLU A 404 -18.64 11.45 5.24
CA GLU A 404 -18.70 12.71 4.50
C GLU A 404 -17.73 12.69 3.32
N LEU A 405 -17.98 13.51 2.31
CA LEU A 405 -17.03 13.69 1.21
C LEU A 405 -16.05 14.82 1.55
N PRO A 406 -14.78 14.72 1.12
CA PRO A 406 -13.84 15.83 1.24
C PRO A 406 -14.40 17.06 0.51
N PRO A 407 -14.30 18.26 1.08
CA PRO A 407 -14.73 19.48 0.41
C PRO A 407 -13.82 19.81 -0.78
N PRO A 408 -14.28 20.62 -1.76
CA PRO A 408 -13.52 20.87 -2.99
C PRO A 408 -12.10 21.42 -2.80
N ASP A 409 -11.89 22.26 -1.79
CA ASP A 409 -10.58 22.82 -1.45
C ASP A 409 -9.62 21.74 -0.91
N ALA A 410 -10.12 20.80 -0.11
CA ALA A 410 -9.33 19.65 0.34
C ALA A 410 -8.95 18.71 -0.81
N ARG A 411 -9.85 18.48 -1.78
CA ARG A 411 -9.56 17.69 -2.99
C ARG A 411 -8.46 18.34 -3.82
N ALA A 412 -8.57 19.65 -4.05
CA ALA A 412 -7.55 20.41 -4.79
C ALA A 412 -6.19 20.37 -4.08
N GLU A 413 -6.20 20.45 -2.75
CA GLU A 413 -4.99 20.39 -1.93
C GLU A 413 -4.35 18.99 -1.92
N PHE A 414 -5.15 17.93 -1.87
CA PHE A 414 -4.71 16.54 -2.04
C PHE A 414 -4.02 16.34 -3.40
N GLU A 415 -4.67 16.72 -4.51
CA GLU A 415 -4.09 16.58 -5.85
C GLU A 415 -2.80 17.41 -6.00
N ARG A 416 -2.77 18.61 -5.42
CA ARG A 416 -1.58 19.48 -5.43
C ARG A 416 -0.40 18.85 -4.66
N GLN A 417 -0.66 18.21 -3.53
CA GLN A 417 0.36 17.51 -2.74
C GLN A 417 0.83 16.24 -3.44
N LEU A 418 -0.09 15.43 -3.97
CA LEU A 418 0.22 14.24 -4.77
C LEU A 418 1.16 14.58 -5.93
N HIS A 419 0.82 15.58 -6.75
CA HIS A 419 1.66 16.00 -7.87
C HIS A 419 3.02 16.53 -7.43
N ARG A 420 3.11 17.14 -6.24
CA ARG A 420 4.39 17.60 -5.69
C ARG A 420 5.25 16.44 -5.19
N ILE A 421 4.66 15.43 -4.54
CA ILE A 421 5.34 14.21 -4.12
C ILE A 421 5.92 13.50 -5.35
N VAL A 422 5.12 13.31 -6.41
CA VAL A 422 5.58 12.72 -7.67
C VAL A 422 6.72 13.55 -8.28
N ASP A 423 6.60 14.88 -8.32
CA ASP A 423 7.69 15.73 -8.83
C ASP A 423 8.98 15.54 -8.01
N GLN A 424 8.91 15.58 -6.68
CA GLN A 424 10.10 15.48 -5.83
C GLN A 424 10.75 14.09 -5.85
N HIS A 425 10.00 13.03 -6.14
CA HIS A 425 10.46 11.65 -5.98
C HIS A 425 10.56 10.86 -7.30
N ASN A 426 10.25 11.46 -8.46
CA ASN A 426 10.33 10.80 -9.76
C ASN A 426 11.74 10.28 -10.14
N SER A 427 12.79 10.81 -9.53
CA SER A 427 14.18 10.53 -9.91
C SER A 427 14.81 9.40 -9.09
N TRP A 428 14.13 8.87 -8.08
CA TRP A 428 14.60 7.71 -7.33
C TRP A 428 14.60 6.45 -8.20
N THR A 429 15.67 5.66 -8.08
CA THR A 429 15.83 4.45 -8.90
C THR A 429 14.88 3.35 -8.42
N SER A 430 14.65 3.27 -7.12
CA SER A 430 13.81 2.28 -6.46
C SER A 430 12.32 2.47 -6.75
N VAL A 431 11.83 3.71 -6.86
CA VAL A 431 10.40 3.98 -7.10
C VAL A 431 9.99 3.48 -8.48
N VAL A 432 9.05 2.53 -8.50
CA VAL A 432 8.54 1.88 -9.72
C VAL A 432 7.02 1.92 -9.86
N VAL A 433 6.30 2.16 -8.76
CA VAL A 433 4.83 2.29 -8.76
C VAL A 433 4.41 3.51 -7.95
N TRP A 434 3.46 4.28 -8.47
CA TRP A 434 2.73 5.32 -7.75
C TRP A 434 1.35 4.81 -7.32
N VAL A 435 0.96 5.06 -6.07
CA VAL A 435 -0.34 4.65 -5.52
C VAL A 435 -1.10 5.87 -4.98
N PRO A 436 -2.03 6.48 -5.75
CA PRO A 436 -2.75 7.66 -5.29
C PRO A 436 -3.77 7.39 -4.18
N PHE A 437 -4.44 6.23 -4.17
CA PHE A 437 -5.48 5.90 -3.20
C PHE A 437 -5.31 4.51 -2.60
N ASN A 438 -5.74 4.36 -1.33
CA ASN A 438 -5.80 3.11 -0.60
C ASN A 438 -7.22 2.91 -0.02
N GLU A 439 -7.87 1.79 -0.31
CA GLU A 439 -9.12 1.32 0.35
C GLU A 439 -10.30 2.31 0.37
N GLY A 440 -10.26 3.33 -0.49
CA GLY A 440 -11.25 4.40 -0.57
C GLY A 440 -11.14 5.45 0.52
N TRP A 441 -10.04 5.49 1.27
CA TRP A 441 -9.83 6.46 2.35
C TRP A 441 -9.60 7.85 1.78
N GLY A 442 -10.56 8.75 2.04
CA GLY A 442 -10.58 10.09 1.45
C GLY A 442 -10.96 10.12 -0.03
N GLU A 443 -11.35 8.97 -0.62
CA GLU A 443 -11.79 8.88 -2.01
C GLU A 443 -13.21 9.46 -2.17
N TRP A 444 -13.44 10.27 -3.21
CA TRP A 444 -14.72 10.97 -3.38
C TRP A 444 -15.57 10.51 -4.57
N ALA A 445 -14.97 10.02 -5.65
CA ALA A 445 -15.70 9.49 -6.81
C ALA A 445 -14.82 8.56 -7.64
N ARG A 446 -15.41 7.48 -8.15
CA ARG A 446 -14.74 6.47 -9.00
C ARG A 446 -14.12 7.09 -10.26
N GLU A 447 -14.81 8.03 -10.89
CA GLU A 447 -14.34 8.70 -12.09
C GLU A 447 -13.14 9.61 -11.81
N ASP A 448 -13.12 10.26 -10.64
CA ASP A 448 -12.00 11.10 -10.22
C ASP A 448 -10.77 10.27 -9.87
N THR A 449 -10.93 9.11 -9.23
CA THR A 449 -9.85 8.13 -9.01
C THR A 449 -9.15 7.79 -10.33
N GLY A 450 -9.95 7.51 -11.37
CA GLY A 450 -9.41 7.24 -12.71
C GLY A 450 -8.71 8.44 -13.35
N ARG A 451 -9.30 9.63 -13.27
CA ARG A 451 -8.70 10.88 -13.79
C ARG A 451 -7.38 11.21 -13.09
N ILE A 452 -7.30 11.02 -11.79
CA ILE A 452 -6.09 11.28 -10.99
C ILE A 452 -4.98 10.30 -11.37
N ALA A 453 -5.30 9.02 -11.52
CA ALA A 453 -4.35 8.02 -12.00
C ALA A 453 -3.76 8.40 -13.38
N ASP A 454 -4.61 8.85 -14.31
CA ASP A 454 -4.17 9.35 -15.62
C ASP A 454 -3.27 10.59 -15.51
N SER A 455 -3.61 11.51 -14.60
CA SER A 455 -2.81 12.71 -14.35
C SER A 455 -1.41 12.37 -13.81
N VAL A 456 -1.32 11.43 -12.87
CA VAL A 456 -0.05 10.93 -12.34
C VAL A 456 0.75 10.23 -13.44
N LYS A 457 0.11 9.39 -14.25
CA LYS A 457 0.77 8.71 -15.39
C LYS A 457 1.29 9.71 -16.42
N ALA A 458 0.56 10.79 -16.69
CA ALA A 458 0.98 11.84 -17.60
C ALA A 458 2.18 12.64 -17.04
N GLN A 459 2.22 12.86 -15.73
CA GLN A 459 3.35 13.53 -15.07
C GLN A 459 4.62 12.66 -15.08
N ASP A 460 4.49 11.36 -14.80
CA ASP A 460 5.60 10.41 -14.80
C ASP A 460 5.25 9.13 -15.57
N PRO A 461 5.43 9.13 -16.90
CA PRO A 461 5.13 7.97 -17.73
C PRO A 461 6.15 6.83 -17.55
N SER A 462 7.21 7.05 -16.78
CA SER A 462 8.31 6.10 -16.61
C SER A 462 8.13 5.16 -15.41
N ARG A 463 6.97 5.19 -14.75
CA ARG A 463 6.55 4.26 -13.70
C ARG A 463 5.13 3.75 -13.95
N LEU A 464 4.76 2.68 -13.26
CA LEU A 464 3.38 2.17 -13.25
C LEU A 464 2.54 2.96 -12.25
N VAL A 465 1.23 2.99 -12.47
CA VAL A 465 0.27 3.61 -11.55
C VAL A 465 -0.73 2.56 -11.07
N ASN A 466 -0.76 2.27 -9.78
CA ASN A 466 -1.86 1.58 -9.14
C ASN A 466 -2.88 2.64 -8.75
N ALA A 467 -3.97 2.78 -9.50
CA ALA A 467 -4.95 3.86 -9.27
C ALA A 467 -5.52 3.82 -7.85
N HIS A 468 -5.70 2.60 -7.33
CA HIS A 468 -6.34 2.34 -6.06
C HIS A 468 -5.96 0.95 -5.55
N SER A 469 -5.15 0.90 -4.50
CA SER A 469 -4.86 -0.36 -3.80
C SER A 469 -6.04 -0.78 -2.93
N GLY A 470 -6.46 -2.04 -3.02
CA GLY A 470 -7.60 -2.56 -2.26
C GLY A 470 -8.95 -2.09 -2.82
N VAL A 471 -9.09 -2.09 -4.15
CA VAL A 471 -10.30 -1.60 -4.84
C VAL A 471 -11.56 -2.40 -4.51
N ASN A 472 -11.40 -3.64 -4.02
CA ASN A 472 -12.45 -4.59 -3.70
C ASN A 472 -13.04 -4.44 -2.29
N CYS A 473 -12.53 -3.55 -1.43
CA CYS A 473 -12.93 -3.52 -0.01
C CYS A 473 -13.31 -2.14 0.52
N CYS A 474 -13.78 -2.18 1.77
CA CYS A 474 -13.68 -1.06 2.70
C CYS A 474 -14.52 0.14 2.27
N ALA A 475 -13.90 1.31 2.04
CA ALA A 475 -14.59 2.53 1.65
C ALA A 475 -14.54 2.81 0.14
N SER A 476 -13.97 1.87 -0.64
CA SER A 476 -13.73 1.98 -2.08
C SER A 476 -14.97 2.42 -2.86
N LYS A 477 -14.78 3.28 -3.87
CA LYS A 477 -15.83 3.61 -4.84
C LYS A 477 -15.89 2.65 -6.05
N GLY A 478 -15.09 1.58 -6.00
CA GLY A 478 -15.00 0.55 -7.03
C GLY A 478 -14.02 0.90 -8.14
N ASP A 479 -13.72 -0.09 -8.98
CA ASP A 479 -12.62 0.02 -9.94
C ASP A 479 -12.92 0.98 -11.10
N SER A 480 -12.18 2.09 -11.18
CA SER A 480 -12.30 3.07 -12.27
C SER A 480 -11.99 2.54 -13.68
N GLY A 481 -11.35 1.37 -13.79
CA GLY A 481 -10.88 0.83 -15.09
C GLY A 481 -9.61 1.53 -15.60
N ARG A 482 -8.97 2.39 -14.79
CA ARG A 482 -7.79 3.18 -15.14
C ARG A 482 -6.57 2.73 -14.34
N GLY A 483 -5.42 3.36 -14.63
CA GLY A 483 -4.12 2.94 -14.10
C GLY A 483 -3.55 1.73 -14.86
N ASP A 484 -2.41 1.24 -14.38
CA ASP A 484 -1.68 0.09 -14.93
C ASP A 484 -1.90 -1.20 -14.12
N ILE A 485 -2.46 -1.11 -12.91
CA ILE A 485 -2.59 -2.23 -11.95
C ILE A 485 -4.02 -2.31 -11.42
N ILE A 486 -4.64 -3.50 -11.46
CA ILE A 486 -5.83 -3.85 -10.66
C ILE A 486 -5.37 -4.55 -9.38
N ASP A 487 -5.80 -4.03 -8.23
CA ASP A 487 -5.22 -4.39 -6.94
C ASP A 487 -6.34 -4.70 -5.93
N HIS A 488 -6.30 -5.92 -5.38
CA HIS A 488 -7.25 -6.37 -4.37
C HIS A 488 -6.54 -6.66 -3.05
N HIS A 489 -7.22 -6.43 -1.94
CA HIS A 489 -6.77 -6.83 -0.60
C HIS A 489 -7.53 -8.07 -0.13
N ALA A 490 -6.82 -8.98 0.55
CA ALA A 490 -7.39 -10.13 1.26
C ALA A 490 -6.59 -10.40 2.54
N TYR A 491 -7.06 -9.85 3.66
CA TYR A 491 -6.25 -9.73 4.88
C TYR A 491 -5.75 -11.04 5.50
N VAL A 492 -6.43 -12.18 5.33
CA VAL A 492 -5.94 -13.49 5.81
C VAL A 492 -5.38 -14.35 4.68
N GLY A 493 -5.97 -14.25 3.49
CA GLY A 493 -5.62 -15.11 2.35
C GLY A 493 -4.33 -14.67 1.66
N PRO A 494 -4.24 -15.00 0.36
CA PRO A 494 -3.92 -14.01 -0.66
C PRO A 494 -5.17 -13.64 -1.47
N ALA A 495 -5.16 -12.45 -2.09
CA ALA A 495 -6.17 -12.07 -3.05
C ALA A 495 -5.93 -12.72 -4.42
N THR A 496 -6.99 -12.86 -5.22
CA THR A 496 -6.97 -13.54 -6.52
C THR A 496 -7.43 -12.68 -7.72
N PRO A 497 -7.11 -11.38 -7.83
CA PRO A 497 -7.47 -10.60 -9.01
C PRO A 497 -6.74 -11.09 -10.26
N THR A 498 -7.39 -10.94 -11.42
CA THR A 498 -6.83 -11.30 -12.73
C THR A 498 -6.46 -10.05 -13.53
N PRO A 499 -5.42 -10.11 -14.39
CA PRO A 499 -5.12 -9.01 -15.31
C PRO A 499 -6.30 -8.71 -16.24
N GLU A 500 -6.53 -7.44 -16.55
CA GLU A 500 -7.64 -6.99 -17.39
C GLU A 500 -7.16 -5.96 -18.42
N GLY A 501 -7.37 -6.26 -19.71
CA GLY A 501 -6.98 -5.37 -20.81
C GLY A 501 -5.48 -5.06 -20.78
N THR A 502 -5.12 -3.80 -20.49
CA THR A 502 -3.73 -3.35 -20.38
C THR A 502 -3.20 -3.32 -18.95
N ARG A 503 -3.98 -3.80 -17.97
CA ARG A 503 -3.65 -3.74 -16.55
C ARG A 503 -3.19 -5.09 -16.05
N VAL A 504 -2.05 -5.11 -15.35
CA VAL A 504 -1.61 -6.27 -14.57
C VAL A 504 -2.43 -6.37 -13.28
N SER A 505 -2.43 -7.51 -12.61
CA SER A 505 -3.06 -7.64 -11.29
C SER A 505 -2.05 -7.78 -10.15
N ALA A 506 -2.45 -7.41 -8.93
CA ALA A 506 -1.66 -7.57 -7.71
C ALA A 506 -2.54 -7.90 -6.50
N ASP A 507 -1.97 -8.66 -5.56
CA ASP A 507 -2.47 -8.79 -4.21
C ASP A 507 -1.87 -7.66 -3.35
N GLY A 508 -2.63 -6.58 -3.16
CA GLY A 508 -2.13 -5.33 -2.59
C GLY A 508 -1.99 -5.32 -1.09
N GLU A 509 -2.60 -6.29 -0.41
CA GLU A 509 -2.44 -6.54 1.01
C GLU A 509 -2.92 -7.94 1.41
N HIS A 510 -2.05 -8.68 2.11
CA HIS A 510 -2.37 -10.04 2.58
C HIS A 510 -1.62 -10.44 3.85
N GLY A 511 -2.07 -11.52 4.50
CA GLY A 511 -1.33 -12.21 5.56
C GLY A 511 -1.22 -11.45 6.90
N GLY A 512 -2.27 -10.79 7.36
CA GLY A 512 -2.38 -10.13 8.66
C GLY A 512 -2.40 -11.09 9.86
N PHE A 513 -1.41 -11.98 9.95
CA PHE A 513 -1.19 -12.93 11.05
C PHE A 513 -0.42 -12.26 12.18
N GLY A 514 -0.96 -12.32 13.39
CA GLY A 514 -0.40 -11.67 14.57
C GLY A 514 0.19 -12.62 15.59
N LEU A 515 1.12 -12.11 16.38
CA LEU A 515 1.64 -12.78 17.56
C LEU A 515 1.92 -11.74 18.65
N GLU A 516 1.29 -11.90 19.81
CA GLU A 516 1.62 -11.09 20.98
C GLU A 516 2.97 -11.52 21.56
N VAL A 517 3.77 -10.54 21.96
CA VAL A 517 5.05 -10.77 22.61
C VAL A 517 5.07 -9.95 23.90
N GLU A 518 5.07 -10.64 25.04
CA GLU A 518 5.12 -10.02 26.37
C GLU A 518 6.27 -9.00 26.45
N ASP A 519 6.04 -7.87 27.13
CA ASP A 519 6.97 -6.75 27.29
C ASP A 519 7.38 -5.99 26.01
N HIS A 520 6.84 -6.35 24.84
CA HIS A 520 7.15 -5.72 23.56
C HIS A 520 5.93 -5.12 22.83
N MET A 521 4.81 -4.96 23.54
CA MET A 521 3.55 -4.41 23.02
C MET A 521 3.29 -2.99 23.55
N TRP A 522 2.75 -2.14 22.68
CA TRP A 522 2.53 -0.73 23.00
C TRP A 522 1.45 -0.49 24.05
N PHE A 523 0.35 -1.24 23.99
CA PHE A 523 -0.79 -1.12 24.92
C PHE A 523 -0.86 -2.26 25.96
N GLY A 524 0.07 -3.22 25.90
CA GLY A 524 0.06 -4.45 26.70
C GLY A 524 -0.82 -5.57 26.13
N ASP A 525 -1.59 -5.27 25.09
CA ASP A 525 -2.38 -6.16 24.25
C ASP A 525 -2.13 -5.83 22.77
N GLY A 526 -2.48 -6.78 21.89
CA GLY A 526 -2.35 -6.64 20.45
C GLY A 526 -3.55 -7.13 19.64
N HIS A 527 -3.61 -6.72 18.39
CA HIS A 527 -4.62 -7.13 17.42
C HIS A 527 -3.97 -7.53 16.09
N ALA A 528 -4.55 -8.52 15.44
CA ALA A 528 -4.34 -8.86 14.04
C ALA A 528 -5.61 -9.53 13.48
N TYR A 529 -5.64 -9.78 12.18
CA TYR A 529 -6.78 -10.42 11.53
C TYR A 529 -6.91 -11.90 11.89
N GLU A 530 -5.79 -12.57 12.11
CA GLU A 530 -5.69 -13.94 12.62
C GLU A 530 -4.56 -13.98 13.66
N MET A 531 -4.87 -14.36 14.91
CA MET A 531 -3.89 -14.40 16.00
C MET A 531 -3.31 -15.80 16.15
N GLU A 532 -1.98 -15.87 16.21
CA GLU A 532 -1.22 -17.10 16.35
C GLU A 532 -0.67 -17.28 17.77
N PRO A 533 -0.69 -18.50 18.32
CA PRO A 533 -0.32 -18.74 19.71
C PRO A 533 1.19 -18.69 19.97
N ASP A 534 2.01 -18.87 18.92
CA ASP A 534 3.45 -18.93 19.05
C ASP A 534 4.17 -18.70 17.69
N SER A 535 5.47 -18.47 17.76
CA SER A 535 6.34 -18.20 16.58
C SER A 535 6.39 -19.35 15.56
N THR A 536 6.28 -20.60 16.01
CA THR A 536 6.31 -21.78 15.11
C THR A 536 5.02 -21.84 14.30
N THR A 537 3.89 -21.65 14.97
CA THR A 537 2.57 -21.62 14.33
C THR A 537 2.44 -20.43 13.38
N LEU A 538 2.90 -19.24 13.79
CA LEU A 538 2.97 -18.05 12.93
C LEU A 538 3.83 -18.28 11.68
N THR A 539 5.01 -18.87 11.83
CA THR A 539 5.89 -19.21 10.69
C THR A 539 5.19 -20.17 9.73
N ARG A 540 4.52 -21.21 10.26
CA ARG A 540 3.79 -22.19 9.44
C ARG A 540 2.66 -21.52 8.64
N ARG A 541 1.84 -20.68 9.29
CA ARG A 541 0.74 -19.96 8.63
C ARG A 541 1.24 -19.00 7.56
N TYR A 542 2.34 -18.29 7.83
CA TYR A 542 3.02 -17.49 6.82
C TYR A 542 3.41 -18.32 5.59
N VAL A 543 4.09 -19.46 5.79
CA VAL A 543 4.53 -20.33 4.69
C VAL A 543 3.36 -20.93 3.90
N GLU A 544 2.29 -21.34 4.57
CA GLU A 544 1.06 -21.80 3.92
C GLU A 544 0.47 -20.69 3.04
N ASN A 545 0.30 -19.50 3.59
CA ASN A 545 -0.23 -18.36 2.85
C ASN A 545 0.63 -17.98 1.64
N GLN A 546 1.96 -18.01 1.79
CA GLN A 546 2.87 -17.72 0.67
C GLN A 546 2.85 -18.79 -0.43
N ARG A 547 2.52 -20.05 -0.12
CA ARG A 547 2.27 -21.07 -1.16
C ARG A 547 0.99 -20.79 -1.91
N ASP A 548 -0.03 -20.27 -1.23
CA ASP A 548 -1.26 -19.82 -1.87
C ASP A 548 -1.00 -18.60 -2.76
N VAL A 549 -0.13 -17.67 -2.36
CA VAL A 549 0.33 -16.54 -3.22
C VAL A 549 0.95 -17.06 -4.50
N LEU A 550 1.85 -18.05 -4.43
CA LEU A 550 2.45 -18.65 -5.62
C LEU A 550 1.36 -19.26 -6.53
N THR A 551 0.40 -19.94 -5.93
CA THR A 551 -0.74 -20.51 -6.67
C THR A 551 -1.55 -19.41 -7.37
N SER A 552 -1.85 -18.31 -6.67
CA SER A 552 -2.50 -17.12 -7.26
C SER A 552 -1.65 -16.50 -8.38
N ALA A 553 -0.33 -16.41 -8.23
CA ALA A 553 0.55 -15.85 -9.26
C ALA A 553 0.59 -16.72 -10.54
N GLN A 554 0.56 -18.04 -10.37
CA GLN A 554 0.58 -19.00 -11.47
C GLN A 554 -0.80 -19.16 -12.14
N ARG A 555 -1.89 -19.14 -11.36
CA ARG A 555 -3.25 -19.39 -11.86
C ARG A 555 -4.03 -18.12 -12.17
N CYS A 556 -3.92 -17.08 -11.36
CA CYS A 556 -4.62 -15.80 -11.58
C CYS A 556 -3.78 -14.79 -12.36
N GLY A 557 -2.45 -14.93 -12.34
CA GLY A 557 -1.55 -14.00 -13.01
C GLY A 557 -1.24 -12.74 -12.22
N ILE A 558 -1.44 -12.75 -10.89
CA ILE A 558 -0.97 -11.65 -10.04
C ILE A 558 0.55 -11.48 -10.21
N SER A 559 0.99 -10.24 -10.24
CA SER A 559 2.38 -9.84 -10.51
C SER A 559 3.12 -9.28 -9.29
N GLY A 560 2.41 -9.12 -8.18
CA GLY A 560 2.98 -8.75 -6.89
C GLY A 560 2.05 -9.15 -5.75
N ALA A 561 2.65 -9.32 -4.58
CA ALA A 561 1.96 -9.58 -3.32
C ALA A 561 2.61 -8.78 -2.19
N ILE A 562 1.79 -8.14 -1.35
CA ILE A 562 2.23 -7.21 -0.31
C ILE A 562 1.75 -7.71 1.05
N TYR A 563 2.68 -8.24 1.86
CA TYR A 563 2.36 -8.77 3.17
C TYR A 563 2.19 -7.66 4.24
N THR A 564 1.18 -7.79 5.11
CA THR A 564 0.96 -6.93 6.29
C THR A 564 1.78 -7.43 7.48
N GLN A 565 2.91 -6.86 7.93
CA GLN A 565 3.73 -5.68 7.60
C GLN A 565 5.17 -5.98 8.09
N ILE A 566 6.17 -5.10 7.93
CA ILE A 566 7.55 -5.42 8.36
C ILE A 566 7.72 -5.49 9.89
N THR A 567 7.08 -4.58 10.62
CA THR A 567 7.15 -4.47 12.10
C THR A 567 5.75 -4.26 12.65
N ASP A 568 5.52 -4.73 13.88
CA ASP A 568 4.33 -4.32 14.64
C ASP A 568 4.27 -2.79 14.74
N VAL A 569 3.07 -2.22 14.84
CA VAL A 569 2.86 -0.78 15.01
C VAL A 569 1.71 -0.55 15.97
N GLU A 570 2.04 0.02 17.13
CA GLU A 570 1.11 0.26 18.24
C GLU A 570 0.28 -0.98 18.59
N HIS A 571 -1.00 -1.03 18.20
CA HIS A 571 -1.88 -2.16 18.49
C HIS A 571 -1.79 -3.29 17.44
N GLU A 572 -1.32 -3.02 16.23
CA GLU A 572 -1.18 -4.04 15.19
C GLU A 572 0.08 -4.88 15.43
N VAL A 573 -0.11 -6.17 15.76
CA VAL A 573 0.97 -7.10 16.12
C VAL A 573 1.24 -8.17 15.05
N ASN A 574 1.13 -7.80 13.77
CA ASN A 574 1.28 -8.64 12.58
C ASN A 574 2.63 -8.50 11.85
N GLY A 575 3.64 -7.89 12.49
CA GLY A 575 4.98 -7.72 11.93
C GLY A 575 5.90 -8.92 12.04
N PHE A 576 7.00 -8.92 11.26
CA PHE A 576 8.11 -9.86 11.43
C PHE A 576 8.97 -9.52 12.66
N PHE A 577 8.90 -8.27 13.10
CA PHE A 577 9.52 -7.75 14.30
C PHE A 577 8.48 -7.14 15.22
N THR A 578 8.74 -7.16 16.53
CA THR A 578 8.05 -6.28 17.48
C THR A 578 8.26 -4.80 17.14
N TYR A 579 7.40 -3.92 17.64
CA TYR A 579 7.39 -2.50 17.26
C TYR A 579 8.71 -1.80 17.59
N ASP A 580 9.40 -2.27 18.63
CA ASP A 580 10.71 -1.80 19.05
C ASP A 580 11.91 -2.43 18.32
N ARG A 581 11.65 -3.33 17.36
CA ARG A 581 12.66 -4.09 16.58
C ARG A 581 13.57 -4.98 17.44
N GLN A 582 13.16 -5.35 18.66
CA GLN A 582 13.99 -6.18 19.55
C GLN A 582 13.77 -7.68 19.38
N VAL A 583 12.57 -8.12 19.00
CA VAL A 583 12.24 -9.55 18.86
C VAL A 583 11.87 -9.87 17.42
N ARG A 584 12.41 -10.99 16.92
CA ARG A 584 11.99 -11.61 15.66
C ARG A 584 10.87 -12.59 15.93
N LYS A 585 9.78 -12.50 15.18
CA LYS A 585 8.54 -13.24 15.46
C LYS A 585 8.38 -14.54 14.66
N MET A 586 9.21 -14.76 13.64
CA MET A 586 9.18 -15.94 12.77
C MET A 586 10.58 -16.52 12.50
N ASP A 587 10.62 -17.73 11.95
CA ASP A 587 11.85 -18.30 11.37
C ASP A 587 12.17 -17.63 10.02
N PHE A 588 13.16 -16.74 10.06
CA PHE A 588 13.57 -15.96 8.88
C PHE A 588 14.16 -16.82 7.75
N ALA A 589 14.67 -18.02 8.04
CA ALA A 589 15.18 -18.90 6.99
C ALA A 589 14.01 -19.48 6.17
N GLN A 590 12.93 -19.89 6.84
CA GLN A 590 11.73 -20.39 6.19
C GLN A 590 11.01 -19.27 5.43
N VAL A 591 10.87 -18.09 6.05
CA VAL A 591 10.31 -16.88 5.39
C VAL A 591 11.08 -16.55 4.12
N LYS A 592 12.41 -16.48 4.21
CA LYS A 592 13.26 -16.17 3.05
C LYS A 592 13.10 -17.21 1.95
N ALA A 593 13.11 -18.49 2.30
CA ALA A 593 13.01 -19.58 1.34
C ALA A 593 11.71 -19.47 0.54
N VAL A 594 10.55 -19.34 1.21
CA VAL A 594 9.26 -19.28 0.52
C VAL A 594 9.10 -18.01 -0.33
N ASN A 595 9.59 -16.85 0.13
CA ASN A 595 9.58 -15.62 -0.66
C ASN A 595 10.42 -15.75 -1.94
N GLN A 596 11.60 -16.37 -1.84
CA GLN A 596 12.45 -16.62 -3.01
C GLN A 596 11.86 -17.66 -3.95
N ASP A 597 11.12 -18.63 -3.43
CA ASP A 597 10.38 -19.60 -4.25
C ASP A 597 9.26 -18.93 -5.03
N ILE A 598 8.50 -18.00 -4.43
CA ILE A 598 7.50 -17.20 -5.16
C ILE A 598 8.16 -16.39 -6.28
N ILE A 599 9.21 -15.61 -5.95
CA ILE A 599 9.87 -14.74 -6.94
C ILE A 599 10.38 -15.53 -8.15
N ARG A 600 10.85 -16.77 -7.93
CA ARG A 600 11.33 -17.66 -9.00
C ARG A 600 10.21 -18.40 -9.72
N GLY A 601 9.17 -18.83 -9.01
CA GLY A 601 8.08 -19.66 -9.53
C GLY A 601 6.96 -18.87 -10.21
N ALA A 602 6.87 -17.56 -9.96
CA ALA A 602 5.96 -16.62 -10.62
C ALA A 602 6.64 -15.97 -11.86
N ASP A 603 7.22 -16.78 -12.73
CA ASP A 603 8.01 -16.35 -13.91
C ASP A 603 7.18 -16.10 -15.17
N GLY A 604 5.87 -16.39 -15.11
CA GLY A 604 4.93 -16.22 -16.21
C GLY A 604 4.67 -17.44 -17.08
N THR A 605 5.12 -18.64 -16.67
CA THR A 605 4.75 -19.88 -17.38
C THR A 605 3.38 -20.45 -17.00
N GLY A 606 2.79 -19.97 -15.89
CA GLY A 606 1.57 -20.53 -15.31
C GLY A 606 1.82 -21.88 -14.59
N SER A 607 0.75 -22.52 -14.11
CA SER A 607 0.83 -23.81 -13.37
C SER A 607 1.12 -25.02 -14.28
N GLY A 608 0.99 -24.88 -15.60
CA GLY A 608 1.28 -25.94 -16.58
C GLY A 608 0.35 -27.17 -16.52
N VAL A 609 -0.67 -27.18 -15.66
CA VAL A 609 -1.65 -28.28 -15.57
C VAL A 609 -2.83 -27.94 -16.48
N GLU A 610 -2.87 -28.57 -17.65
CA GLU A 610 -4.07 -28.57 -18.50
C GLU A 610 -5.08 -29.55 -17.89
N PRO A 611 -6.31 -29.12 -17.57
CA PRO A 611 -7.35 -30.02 -17.10
C PRO A 611 -7.59 -31.13 -18.13
N PRO A 612 -7.93 -32.36 -17.71
CA PRO A 612 -8.31 -33.42 -18.64
C PRO A 612 -9.44 -32.97 -19.58
N PRO A 613 -9.51 -33.50 -20.83
CA PRO A 613 -10.57 -33.15 -21.77
C PRO A 613 -11.98 -33.56 -21.31
N GLY A 614 -12.05 -34.42 -20.27
CA GLY A 614 -13.26 -35.01 -19.70
C GLY A 614 -14.00 -35.95 -20.63
N THR A 615 -15.14 -36.44 -20.16
CA THR A 615 -15.98 -37.46 -20.79
C THR A 615 -16.84 -36.84 -21.90
N PRO A 616 -16.68 -37.28 -23.16
CA PRO A 616 -17.39 -36.70 -24.29
C PRO A 616 -18.86 -37.16 -24.35
N GLY A 617 -19.71 -36.34 -24.97
CA GLY A 617 -21.11 -36.65 -25.21
C GLY A 617 -22.08 -35.87 -24.30
N PRO A 618 -23.40 -36.01 -24.57
CA PRO A 618 -24.44 -35.21 -23.93
C PRO A 618 -24.94 -35.77 -22.59
N ASP A 619 -24.48 -36.97 -22.19
CA ASP A 619 -25.00 -37.64 -20.99
C ASP A 619 -24.14 -37.33 -19.73
N GLY A 620 -22.87 -36.96 -19.91
CA GLY A 620 -21.95 -36.62 -18.83
C GLY A 620 -21.36 -37.84 -18.12
N ILE A 621 -21.00 -37.67 -16.85
CA ILE A 621 -20.49 -38.74 -15.97
C ILE A 621 -21.54 -39.24 -14.97
N ALA A 622 -22.58 -38.45 -14.71
CA ALA A 622 -23.72 -38.82 -13.89
C ALA A 622 -25.01 -38.15 -14.39
N TYR A 623 -26.11 -38.88 -14.37
CA TYR A 623 -27.42 -38.39 -14.80
C TYR A 623 -28.56 -38.94 -13.94
N TYR A 624 -29.30 -38.03 -13.30
CA TYR A 624 -30.43 -38.32 -12.44
C TYR A 624 -31.73 -37.76 -13.05
N PRO A 625 -32.46 -38.56 -13.84
CA PRO A 625 -33.71 -38.12 -14.47
C PRO A 625 -34.92 -38.18 -13.54
N PHE A 626 -34.77 -38.72 -12.32
CA PHE A 626 -35.87 -38.95 -11.38
C PHE A 626 -37.08 -39.71 -11.98
N SER A 627 -36.82 -40.69 -12.85
CA SER A 627 -37.86 -41.41 -13.59
C SER A 627 -38.63 -42.46 -12.75
N GLU A 628 -38.14 -42.81 -11.56
CA GLU A 628 -38.65 -43.91 -10.74
C GLU A 628 -40.07 -43.68 -10.21
N GLY A 629 -40.39 -42.43 -9.85
CA GLY A 629 -41.71 -42.01 -9.37
C GLY A 629 -42.15 -42.60 -8.02
N THR A 630 -41.35 -43.49 -7.39
CA THR A 630 -41.56 -44.07 -6.06
C THR A 630 -40.24 -44.51 -5.43
N GLY A 631 -40.23 -44.78 -4.12
CA GLY A 631 -39.06 -45.29 -3.41
C GLY A 631 -38.22 -44.20 -2.75
N THR A 632 -37.04 -44.58 -2.24
CA THR A 632 -36.12 -43.72 -1.48
C THR A 632 -34.74 -43.58 -2.14
N THR A 633 -34.63 -44.01 -3.39
CA THR A 633 -33.40 -43.91 -4.19
C THR A 633 -33.75 -43.43 -5.60
N THR A 634 -32.78 -42.84 -6.27
CA THR A 634 -32.83 -42.49 -7.69
C THR A 634 -31.56 -42.95 -8.37
N ALA A 635 -31.71 -43.55 -9.55
CA ALA A 635 -30.61 -44.14 -10.30
C ALA A 635 -29.75 -43.05 -10.94
N ASP A 636 -28.45 -43.28 -10.92
CA ASP A 636 -27.55 -42.67 -11.88
C ASP A 636 -27.61 -43.50 -13.17
N GLU A 637 -28.25 -42.99 -14.22
CA GLU A 637 -28.46 -43.75 -15.47
C GLU A 637 -27.19 -43.86 -16.33
N VAL A 638 -26.12 -43.14 -15.99
CA VAL A 638 -24.87 -43.07 -16.76
C VAL A 638 -23.69 -43.60 -15.97
N GLY A 639 -23.59 -43.25 -14.69
CA GLY A 639 -22.55 -43.69 -13.76
C GLY A 639 -22.99 -44.88 -12.88
N ASP A 640 -22.38 -44.97 -11.69
CA ASP A 640 -22.68 -45.99 -10.68
C ASP A 640 -22.96 -45.40 -9.29
N HIS A 641 -23.32 -44.11 -9.24
CA HIS A 641 -23.52 -43.33 -8.01
C HIS A 641 -25.00 -43.00 -7.75
N ASP A 642 -25.82 -44.03 -7.52
CA ASP A 642 -27.25 -43.87 -7.19
C ASP A 642 -27.48 -42.95 -5.99
N GLY A 643 -28.41 -42.01 -6.13
CA GLY A 643 -28.76 -41.03 -5.10
C GLY A 643 -29.71 -41.60 -4.05
N THR A 644 -29.43 -41.35 -2.77
CA THR A 644 -30.32 -41.66 -1.65
C THR A 644 -31.15 -40.43 -1.26
N LEU A 645 -32.47 -40.58 -1.19
CA LEU A 645 -33.38 -39.52 -0.76
C LEU A 645 -33.34 -39.38 0.77
N VAL A 646 -32.87 -38.22 1.25
CA VAL A 646 -32.71 -37.91 2.68
C VAL A 646 -33.78 -36.92 3.14
N ASN A 647 -34.38 -37.20 4.31
CA ASN A 647 -35.51 -36.47 4.89
C ASN A 647 -36.77 -36.40 3.99
N GLY A 648 -36.85 -37.25 2.97
CA GLY A 648 -38.09 -37.55 2.23
C GLY A 648 -38.57 -36.50 1.22
N PRO A 649 -37.77 -36.09 0.22
CA PRO A 649 -38.31 -35.40 -0.95
C PRO A 649 -39.38 -36.28 -1.64
N VAL A 650 -40.38 -35.64 -2.24
CA VAL A 650 -41.59 -36.32 -2.73
C VAL A 650 -41.61 -36.34 -4.25
N TRP A 651 -41.88 -37.51 -4.82
CA TRP A 651 -42.10 -37.67 -6.26
C TRP A 651 -43.28 -36.81 -6.76
N THR A 652 -43.05 -36.03 -7.81
CA THR A 652 -44.00 -35.06 -8.37
C THR A 652 -43.89 -35.03 -9.90
N PRO A 653 -44.88 -34.51 -10.65
CA PRO A 653 -44.70 -34.26 -12.08
C PRO A 653 -43.55 -33.28 -12.35
N GLY A 654 -42.62 -33.69 -13.19
CA GLY A 654 -41.42 -32.95 -13.54
C GLY A 654 -41.58 -32.00 -14.72
N HIS A 655 -40.45 -31.47 -15.17
CA HIS A 655 -40.35 -30.82 -16.48
C HIS A 655 -40.50 -31.87 -17.58
N ASN A 656 -39.84 -33.03 -17.40
CA ASN A 656 -39.92 -34.16 -18.30
C ASN A 656 -40.13 -35.46 -17.50
N GLY A 657 -41.37 -35.95 -17.49
CA GLY A 657 -41.73 -37.13 -16.70
C GLY A 657 -41.94 -36.80 -15.21
N ASN A 658 -41.11 -37.37 -14.35
CA ASN A 658 -41.19 -37.25 -12.89
C ASN A 658 -40.03 -36.38 -12.38
N ALA A 659 -40.22 -35.75 -11.23
CA ALA A 659 -39.23 -34.95 -10.52
C ALA A 659 -39.31 -35.20 -9.01
N LEU A 660 -38.38 -34.61 -8.26
CA LEU A 660 -38.44 -34.58 -6.80
C LEU A 660 -38.83 -33.19 -6.30
N GLN A 661 -39.82 -33.15 -5.43
CA GLN A 661 -40.25 -31.97 -4.68
C GLN A 661 -39.54 -31.92 -3.33
N PHE A 662 -38.84 -30.83 -3.08
CA PHE A 662 -38.09 -30.53 -1.86
C PHE A 662 -38.85 -29.51 -1.00
N ASP A 663 -38.78 -29.67 0.32
CA ASP A 663 -39.53 -28.91 1.32
C ASP A 663 -38.68 -27.86 2.07
N GLY A 664 -37.40 -27.74 1.71
CA GLY A 664 -36.43 -26.91 2.43
C GLY A 664 -35.77 -27.58 3.63
N SER A 665 -35.84 -28.92 3.74
CA SER A 665 -35.08 -29.74 4.68
C SER A 665 -34.64 -31.10 4.11
N SER A 666 -35.26 -31.51 3.01
CA SER A 666 -34.96 -32.69 2.21
C SER A 666 -33.87 -32.45 1.18
N PHE A 667 -33.15 -33.52 0.80
CA PHE A 667 -32.12 -33.50 -0.24
C PHE A 667 -31.89 -34.92 -0.79
N VAL A 668 -31.09 -35.05 -1.85
CA VAL A 668 -30.55 -36.32 -2.35
C VAL A 668 -29.04 -36.33 -2.16
N ASP A 669 -28.51 -37.43 -1.66
CA ASP A 669 -27.08 -37.66 -1.45
C ASP A 669 -26.58 -38.75 -2.41
N THR A 670 -25.60 -38.42 -3.25
CA THR A 670 -25.01 -39.38 -4.22
C THR A 670 -24.00 -40.32 -3.58
N GLY A 671 -23.54 -40.01 -2.35
CA GLY A 671 -22.54 -40.82 -1.64
C GLY A 671 -21.14 -40.82 -2.25
N ALA A 672 -20.87 -39.90 -3.19
CA ALA A 672 -19.58 -39.80 -3.85
C ALA A 672 -19.25 -38.35 -4.27
N SER A 673 -17.96 -38.03 -4.30
CA SER A 673 -17.43 -36.82 -4.95
C SER A 673 -17.36 -37.06 -6.46
N LEU A 674 -18.19 -36.38 -7.25
CA LEU A 674 -18.29 -36.65 -8.69
C LEU A 674 -17.27 -35.88 -9.55
N VAL A 675 -16.83 -34.69 -9.13
CA VAL A 675 -15.92 -33.84 -9.93
C VAL A 675 -14.70 -33.34 -9.13
N ASP A 676 -13.59 -33.08 -9.83
CA ASP A 676 -12.43 -32.39 -9.26
C ASP A 676 -12.70 -30.87 -9.23
N THR A 677 -13.02 -30.37 -8.03
CA THR A 677 -13.33 -28.96 -7.78
C THR A 677 -12.11 -28.08 -7.54
N ALA A 678 -10.92 -28.67 -7.39
CA ALA A 678 -9.68 -27.95 -7.15
C ALA A 678 -9.02 -27.49 -8.45
N GLU A 679 -8.90 -28.40 -9.43
CA GLU A 679 -8.15 -28.17 -10.67
C GLU A 679 -8.93 -28.53 -11.94
N GLY A 680 -10.05 -29.24 -11.81
CA GLY A 680 -10.81 -29.77 -12.94
C GLY A 680 -11.73 -28.76 -13.62
N ASN A 681 -11.96 -29.02 -14.91
CA ASN A 681 -13.12 -28.50 -15.63
C ASN A 681 -14.34 -29.31 -15.23
N TYR A 682 -15.51 -28.69 -15.09
CA TYR A 682 -16.75 -29.40 -14.86
C TYR A 682 -17.97 -28.59 -15.23
N THR A 683 -19.09 -29.27 -15.46
CA THR A 683 -20.39 -28.65 -15.69
C THR A 683 -21.43 -29.37 -14.85
N VAL A 684 -22.36 -28.61 -14.26
CA VAL A 684 -23.53 -29.14 -13.57
C VAL A 684 -24.78 -28.52 -14.15
N SER A 685 -25.78 -29.36 -14.43
CA SER A 685 -27.08 -28.93 -14.96
C SER A 685 -28.22 -29.44 -14.10
N ALA A 686 -29.29 -28.65 -14.00
CA ALA A 686 -30.55 -29.09 -13.45
C ALA A 686 -31.72 -28.28 -14.03
N TRP A 687 -32.84 -28.95 -14.25
CA TRP A 687 -34.14 -28.28 -14.34
C TRP A 687 -34.65 -28.00 -12.94
N VAL A 688 -35.04 -26.75 -12.68
CA VAL A 688 -35.48 -26.33 -11.36
C VAL A 688 -36.77 -25.51 -11.43
N ARG A 689 -37.63 -25.70 -10.43
CA ARG A 689 -38.80 -24.86 -10.17
C ARG A 689 -38.77 -24.46 -8.71
N MET A 690 -38.86 -23.16 -8.44
CA MET A 690 -38.93 -22.65 -7.06
C MET A 690 -40.39 -22.42 -6.66
N ASP A 691 -40.77 -22.79 -5.43
CA ASP A 691 -42.12 -22.51 -4.93
C ASP A 691 -42.19 -21.13 -4.25
N ALA A 692 -41.07 -20.68 -3.68
CA ALA A 692 -40.95 -19.37 -3.06
C ALA A 692 -39.51 -18.84 -3.16
N LEU A 693 -39.39 -17.52 -3.33
CA LEU A 693 -38.13 -16.82 -3.19
C LEU A 693 -37.83 -16.57 -1.71
N GLY A 694 -36.56 -16.60 -1.33
CA GLY A 694 -36.11 -16.23 0.01
C GLY A 694 -34.93 -17.07 0.48
N GLY A 695 -33.96 -16.42 1.13
CA GLY A 695 -32.69 -17.03 1.51
C GLY A 695 -31.90 -17.53 0.31
N PHE A 696 -30.75 -18.15 0.58
CA PHE A 696 -30.03 -18.94 -0.41
C PHE A 696 -30.70 -20.32 -0.55
N GLN A 697 -30.75 -20.85 -1.76
CA GLN A 697 -31.30 -22.19 -2.06
C GLN A 697 -30.47 -22.82 -3.18
N THR A 698 -29.93 -24.01 -2.98
CA THR A 698 -28.96 -24.64 -3.89
C THR A 698 -29.53 -25.93 -4.47
N ALA A 699 -29.55 -26.00 -5.81
CA ALA A 699 -30.05 -27.15 -6.54
C ALA A 699 -29.02 -28.28 -6.58
N VAL A 700 -27.76 -27.97 -6.85
CA VAL A 700 -26.66 -28.95 -6.89
C VAL A 700 -25.39 -28.34 -6.29
N SER A 701 -24.70 -29.10 -5.44
CA SER A 701 -23.40 -28.75 -4.87
C SER A 701 -22.56 -29.99 -4.61
N GLN A 702 -21.27 -29.81 -4.29
CA GLN A 702 -20.39 -30.87 -3.78
C GLN A 702 -19.79 -30.45 -2.46
N ASP A 703 -19.92 -31.27 -1.43
CA ASP A 703 -19.47 -30.93 -0.08
C ASP A 703 -17.95 -30.91 0.05
N GLY A 704 -17.44 -29.89 0.76
CA GLY A 704 -16.07 -29.88 1.29
C GLY A 704 -16.07 -29.99 2.82
N ASP A 705 -14.89 -29.82 3.42
CA ASP A 705 -14.76 -29.90 4.88
C ASP A 705 -15.53 -28.77 5.59
N VAL A 706 -15.42 -27.54 5.08
CA VAL A 706 -16.08 -26.34 5.63
C VAL A 706 -17.20 -25.83 4.74
N ASN A 707 -16.96 -25.70 3.44
CA ASN A 707 -17.92 -25.18 2.46
C ASN A 707 -18.04 -26.13 1.28
N SER A 708 -19.14 -26.09 0.55
CA SER A 708 -19.24 -26.75 -0.76
C SER A 708 -18.26 -26.14 -1.77
N GLY A 709 -17.76 -26.96 -2.69
CA GLY A 709 -16.82 -26.53 -3.74
C GLY A 709 -17.46 -25.63 -4.80
N TYR A 710 -18.75 -25.79 -5.04
CA TYR A 710 -19.57 -24.93 -5.91
C TYR A 710 -21.04 -24.95 -5.46
N PHE A 711 -21.80 -23.97 -5.95
CA PHE A 711 -23.23 -23.82 -5.69
C PHE A 711 -23.95 -23.44 -6.99
N LEU A 712 -24.76 -24.35 -7.55
CA LEU A 712 -25.75 -24.02 -8.59
C LEU A 712 -27.05 -23.62 -7.89
N GLN A 713 -27.31 -22.32 -7.75
CA GLN A 713 -28.19 -21.81 -6.70
C GLN A 713 -29.06 -20.62 -7.10
N TYR A 714 -30.05 -20.34 -6.27
CA TYR A 714 -30.66 -19.01 -6.12
C TYR A 714 -29.92 -18.24 -5.02
N SER A 715 -29.37 -17.07 -5.37
CA SER A 715 -28.74 -16.16 -4.40
C SER A 715 -29.78 -15.28 -3.72
N GLY A 716 -29.98 -15.49 -2.42
CA GLY A 716 -30.89 -14.68 -1.60
C GLY A 716 -30.44 -13.23 -1.43
N SER A 717 -29.14 -12.96 -1.47
CA SER A 717 -28.61 -11.58 -1.38
C SER A 717 -28.84 -10.80 -2.67
N ASP A 718 -28.76 -11.47 -3.82
CA ASP A 718 -28.82 -10.84 -5.14
C ASP A 718 -30.20 -10.93 -5.79
N ASN A 719 -31.10 -11.73 -5.19
CA ASN A 719 -32.41 -12.11 -5.70
C ASN A 719 -32.40 -12.69 -7.12
N ARG A 720 -31.36 -13.45 -7.47
CA ARG A 720 -31.09 -13.93 -8.84
C ARG A 720 -30.45 -15.33 -8.79
N PHE A 721 -30.60 -16.10 -9.86
CA PHE A 721 -29.84 -17.34 -10.02
C PHE A 721 -28.34 -17.05 -10.13
N ALA A 722 -27.54 -17.98 -9.62
CA ALA A 722 -26.10 -17.88 -9.56
C ALA A 722 -25.43 -19.25 -9.73
N PHE A 723 -24.29 -19.26 -10.43
CA PHE A 723 -23.29 -20.31 -10.26
C PHE A 723 -22.12 -19.71 -9.49
N SER A 724 -21.80 -20.29 -8.33
CA SER A 724 -20.99 -19.61 -7.33
C SER A 724 -19.92 -20.50 -6.71
N PHE A 725 -18.81 -19.87 -6.33
CA PHE A 725 -17.92 -20.32 -5.26
C PHE A 725 -18.12 -19.40 -4.05
N VAL A 726 -17.48 -19.71 -2.92
CA VAL A 726 -17.42 -18.76 -1.81
C VAL A 726 -16.74 -17.47 -2.29
N GLY A 727 -17.45 -16.34 -2.21
CA GLY A 727 -16.94 -15.01 -2.58
C GLY A 727 -17.02 -14.64 -4.07
N VAL A 728 -17.35 -15.57 -4.98
CA VAL A 728 -17.43 -15.32 -6.43
C VAL A 728 -18.74 -15.86 -6.98
N ARG A 729 -19.48 -15.05 -7.76
CA ARG A 729 -20.77 -15.46 -8.35
C ARG A 729 -20.91 -14.99 -9.81
N ALA A 730 -21.19 -15.93 -10.71
CA ALA A 730 -21.76 -15.63 -12.01
C ALA A 730 -23.28 -15.48 -11.83
N LEU A 731 -23.83 -14.27 -12.04
CA LEU A 731 -25.22 -13.94 -11.71
C LEU A 731 -26.06 -13.77 -12.98
N ALA A 732 -27.27 -14.31 -12.95
CA ALA A 732 -28.27 -14.03 -13.98
C ALA A 732 -28.62 -12.52 -14.02
N SER A 733 -29.17 -12.05 -15.15
CA SER A 733 -29.57 -10.65 -15.30
C SER A 733 -30.87 -10.29 -14.58
N THR A 734 -31.77 -11.26 -14.38
CA THR A 734 -33.12 -11.02 -13.85
C THR A 734 -33.50 -12.01 -12.76
N PRO A 735 -34.33 -11.61 -11.78
CA PRO A 735 -34.91 -12.53 -10.80
C PRO A 735 -35.79 -13.61 -11.45
N PRO A 736 -35.83 -14.83 -10.89
CA PRO A 736 -36.77 -15.86 -11.34
C PRO A 736 -38.18 -15.65 -10.79
N ASN A 737 -39.16 -16.19 -11.50
CA ASN A 737 -40.56 -16.26 -11.08
C ASN A 737 -40.85 -17.60 -10.38
N PRO A 738 -41.41 -17.60 -9.15
CA PRO A 738 -41.90 -18.83 -8.53
C PRO A 738 -42.92 -19.57 -9.39
N GLY A 739 -42.89 -20.90 -9.34
CA GLY A 739 -43.77 -21.80 -10.09
C GLY A 739 -43.35 -22.04 -11.54
N GLN A 740 -42.35 -21.32 -12.06
CA GLN A 740 -41.81 -21.52 -13.41
C GLN A 740 -40.60 -22.46 -13.40
N TRP A 741 -40.52 -23.35 -14.38
CA TRP A 741 -39.34 -24.17 -14.65
C TRP A 741 -38.26 -23.36 -15.36
N TYR A 742 -37.01 -23.55 -14.94
CA TYR A 742 -35.81 -23.00 -15.56
C TYR A 742 -34.78 -24.11 -15.72
N HIS A 743 -34.04 -24.09 -16.82
CA HIS A 743 -32.86 -24.93 -16.97
C HIS A 743 -31.63 -24.12 -16.55
N LEU A 744 -30.95 -24.57 -15.50
CA LEU A 744 -29.74 -23.93 -14.99
C LEU A 744 -28.52 -24.77 -15.33
N VAL A 745 -27.52 -24.16 -15.95
CA VAL A 745 -26.22 -24.81 -16.19
C VAL A 745 -25.11 -23.94 -15.61
N GLY A 746 -24.34 -24.52 -14.69
CA GLY A 746 -23.12 -23.93 -14.17
C GLY A 746 -21.91 -24.57 -14.83
N VAL A 747 -21.11 -23.77 -15.53
CA VAL A 747 -19.89 -24.24 -16.22
C VAL A 747 -18.66 -23.68 -15.51
N ARG A 748 -17.74 -24.58 -15.16
CA ARG A 748 -16.40 -24.27 -14.66
C ARG A 748 -15.37 -24.64 -15.71
N ASP A 749 -14.71 -23.61 -16.26
CA ASP A 749 -13.50 -23.77 -17.06
C ASP A 749 -12.29 -23.34 -16.21
N ALA A 750 -11.61 -24.32 -15.61
CA ALA A 750 -10.41 -24.10 -14.83
C ALA A 750 -9.21 -23.69 -15.69
N ALA A 751 -9.18 -24.07 -16.98
CA ALA A 751 -8.11 -23.66 -17.91
C ALA A 751 -8.21 -22.17 -18.23
N ALA A 752 -9.42 -21.69 -18.53
CA ALA A 752 -9.72 -20.28 -18.74
C ALA A 752 -9.81 -19.47 -17.43
N GLY A 753 -10.03 -20.16 -16.30
CA GLY A 753 -10.21 -19.53 -14.98
C GLY A 753 -11.57 -18.83 -14.84
N THR A 754 -12.62 -19.37 -15.45
CA THR A 754 -13.96 -18.77 -15.51
C THR A 754 -15.03 -19.62 -14.82
N LEU A 755 -16.05 -18.94 -14.33
CA LEU A 755 -17.34 -19.51 -13.96
C LEU A 755 -18.40 -18.88 -14.86
N GLU A 756 -19.29 -19.70 -15.39
CA GLU A 756 -20.39 -19.23 -16.23
C GLU A 756 -21.71 -19.83 -15.75
N LEU A 757 -22.75 -19.02 -15.83
CA LEU A 757 -24.13 -19.43 -15.60
C LEU A 757 -24.90 -19.29 -16.90
N TYR A 758 -25.63 -20.33 -17.26
CA TYR A 758 -26.62 -20.32 -18.32
C TYR A 758 -28.00 -20.51 -17.73
N VAL A 759 -28.98 -19.79 -18.30
CA VAL A 759 -30.40 -19.94 -17.97
C VAL A 759 -31.13 -20.19 -19.28
N ASP A 760 -31.91 -21.28 -19.32
CA ASP A 760 -32.72 -21.69 -20.48
C ASP A 760 -31.90 -21.79 -21.77
N GLY A 761 -30.70 -22.38 -21.66
CA GLY A 761 -29.79 -22.61 -22.78
C GLY A 761 -28.99 -21.38 -23.24
N THR A 762 -29.13 -20.23 -22.57
CA THR A 762 -28.47 -18.97 -22.96
C THR A 762 -27.50 -18.48 -21.88
N PRO A 763 -26.35 -17.87 -22.26
CA PRO A 763 -25.44 -17.27 -21.28
C PRO A 763 -26.16 -16.19 -20.45
N ALA A 764 -26.12 -16.32 -19.14
CA ALA A 764 -26.83 -15.46 -18.20
C ALA A 764 -25.89 -14.62 -17.31
N GLY A 765 -24.68 -15.10 -17.06
CA GLY A 765 -23.64 -14.36 -16.34
C GLY A 765 -22.30 -15.09 -16.33
N SER A 766 -21.21 -14.36 -16.05
CA SER A 766 -19.88 -14.93 -15.89
C SER A 766 -19.11 -14.23 -14.76
N ALA A 767 -18.11 -14.92 -14.22
CA ALA A 767 -17.17 -14.39 -13.24
C ALA A 767 -15.79 -15.03 -13.39
N SER A 768 -14.74 -14.33 -12.97
CA SER A 768 -13.40 -14.91 -12.87
C SER A 768 -13.25 -15.71 -11.59
N GLY A 769 -12.72 -16.93 -11.71
CA GLY A 769 -12.38 -17.78 -10.57
C GLY A 769 -11.16 -18.62 -10.90
N CYS A 770 -10.02 -17.99 -11.11
CA CYS A 770 -8.76 -18.66 -11.46
C CYS A 770 -8.31 -19.77 -10.47
N VAL A 771 -8.78 -19.77 -9.22
CA VAL A 771 -8.51 -20.82 -8.22
C VAL A 771 -9.81 -21.55 -7.89
N GLY A 772 -9.75 -22.89 -7.85
CA GLY A 772 -10.86 -23.75 -7.43
C GLY A 772 -10.95 -23.84 -5.90
N SER A 773 -12.07 -24.38 -5.40
CA SER A 773 -12.23 -24.69 -3.97
C SER A 773 -12.24 -26.20 -3.79
N PRO A 774 -11.17 -26.82 -3.27
CA PRO A 774 -11.11 -28.27 -3.09
C PRO A 774 -12.25 -28.76 -2.19
N ALA A 775 -13.10 -29.63 -2.73
CA ALA A 775 -14.20 -30.26 -2.03
C ALA A 775 -14.19 -31.76 -2.37
N THR A 776 -13.94 -32.60 -1.36
CA THR A 776 -13.75 -34.05 -1.51
C THR A 776 -14.90 -34.88 -0.93
N GLY A 777 -15.96 -34.23 -0.45
CA GLY A 777 -17.18 -34.87 0.03
C GLY A 777 -18.22 -35.05 -1.07
N ASP A 778 -19.40 -35.52 -0.66
CA ASP A 778 -20.41 -36.02 -1.60
C ASP A 778 -21.05 -34.89 -2.42
N THR A 779 -21.35 -35.19 -3.69
CA THR A 779 -22.24 -34.38 -4.51
C THR A 779 -23.67 -34.55 -4.01
N VAL A 780 -24.38 -33.45 -3.78
CA VAL A 780 -25.73 -33.44 -3.22
C VAL A 780 -26.67 -32.58 -4.05
N ILE A 781 -27.92 -33.01 -4.13
CA ILE A 781 -28.99 -32.34 -4.87
C ILE A 781 -30.02 -31.82 -3.87
N GLY A 782 -30.30 -30.52 -3.93
CA GLY A 782 -31.30 -29.85 -3.09
C GLY A 782 -30.78 -29.24 -1.79
N ARG A 783 -29.46 -29.10 -1.59
CA ARG A 783 -28.84 -28.34 -0.49
C ARG A 783 -27.37 -28.01 -0.77
N ALA A 784 -26.72 -27.29 0.16
CA ALA A 784 -25.28 -27.07 0.19
C ALA A 784 -24.68 -27.19 1.59
N LYS A 785 -23.38 -26.89 1.73
CA LYS A 785 -22.65 -26.78 2.99
C LYS A 785 -21.91 -25.45 3.07
N TYR A 786 -22.00 -24.79 4.22
CA TYR A 786 -21.33 -23.52 4.49
C TYR A 786 -20.99 -23.41 5.96
N ASN A 787 -19.78 -22.91 6.27
CA ASN A 787 -19.28 -22.74 7.64
C ASN A 787 -19.42 -24.01 8.50
N GLY A 788 -19.18 -25.18 7.89
CA GLY A 788 -19.26 -26.51 8.50
C GLY A 788 -20.67 -27.10 8.61
N GLY A 789 -21.72 -26.34 8.33
CA GLY A 789 -23.13 -26.78 8.45
C GLY A 789 -23.83 -27.00 7.11
N GLN A 790 -24.82 -27.88 7.09
CA GLN A 790 -25.73 -28.03 5.94
C GLN A 790 -26.67 -26.82 5.88
N VAL A 791 -26.78 -26.20 4.71
CA VAL A 791 -27.51 -24.95 4.46
C VAL A 791 -28.19 -24.97 3.09
N ASP A 792 -28.88 -23.88 2.75
CA ASP A 792 -29.40 -23.58 1.41
C ASP A 792 -30.29 -24.67 0.82
N PHE A 793 -31.10 -25.29 1.67
CA PHE A 793 -32.03 -26.34 1.24
C PHE A 793 -33.05 -25.80 0.23
N TRP A 794 -33.23 -26.55 -0.85
CA TRP A 794 -34.13 -26.20 -1.94
C TRP A 794 -35.60 -26.28 -1.51
N ARG A 795 -36.40 -25.28 -1.93
CA ARG A 795 -37.87 -25.29 -1.78
C ARG A 795 -38.54 -25.19 -3.14
N GLY A 796 -38.90 -26.34 -3.67
CA GLY A 796 -39.42 -26.47 -5.02
C GLY A 796 -39.10 -27.83 -5.63
N ALA A 797 -39.24 -27.95 -6.94
CA ALA A 797 -38.94 -29.19 -7.66
C ALA A 797 -37.59 -29.11 -8.38
N ILE A 798 -36.86 -30.23 -8.44
CA ILE A 798 -35.66 -30.41 -9.25
C ILE A 798 -35.87 -31.64 -10.14
N ASP A 799 -35.44 -31.53 -11.39
CA ASP A 799 -35.56 -32.55 -12.44
C ASP A 799 -34.28 -32.58 -13.30
N GLN A 800 -34.04 -33.72 -13.96
CA GLN A 800 -32.97 -33.97 -14.93
C GLN A 800 -31.59 -33.38 -14.52
N VAL A 801 -30.98 -33.93 -13.47
CA VAL A 801 -29.67 -33.44 -13.01
C VAL A 801 -28.55 -34.13 -13.77
N HIS A 802 -27.67 -33.35 -14.40
CA HIS A 802 -26.47 -33.85 -15.07
C HIS A 802 -25.19 -33.31 -14.42
N VAL A 803 -24.15 -34.15 -14.40
CA VAL A 803 -22.78 -33.76 -14.00
C VAL A 803 -21.80 -34.17 -15.10
N TYR A 804 -20.89 -33.26 -15.44
CA TYR A 804 -19.84 -33.45 -16.44
C TYR A 804 -18.48 -33.13 -15.81
N ASP A 805 -17.47 -33.94 -16.10
CA ASP A 805 -16.05 -33.74 -15.79
C ASP A 805 -15.31 -32.87 -16.84
N ARG A 806 -16.07 -31.99 -17.52
CA ARG A 806 -15.58 -31.03 -18.52
C ARG A 806 -16.44 -29.78 -18.55
N ALA A 807 -15.89 -28.72 -19.13
CA ALA A 807 -16.63 -27.51 -19.46
C ALA A 807 -17.43 -27.74 -20.75
N LEU A 808 -18.75 -27.53 -20.70
CA LEU A 808 -19.59 -27.54 -21.90
C LEU A 808 -19.47 -26.21 -22.66
N THR A 809 -19.52 -26.29 -23.98
CA THR A 809 -19.59 -25.09 -24.86
C THR A 809 -21.01 -24.53 -24.93
N ASP A 810 -21.18 -23.26 -25.32
CA ASP A 810 -22.50 -22.63 -25.55
C ASP A 810 -23.44 -23.49 -26.40
N ALA A 811 -22.90 -24.14 -27.43
CA ALA A 811 -23.65 -24.99 -28.35
C ALA A 811 -24.15 -26.26 -27.64
N GLU A 812 -23.31 -26.90 -26.83
CA GLU A 812 -23.68 -28.09 -26.06
C GLU A 812 -24.69 -27.75 -24.97
N VAL A 813 -24.56 -26.60 -24.31
CA VAL A 813 -25.56 -26.12 -23.33
C VAL A 813 -26.92 -25.86 -24.00
N THR A 814 -26.91 -25.27 -25.20
CA THR A 814 -28.13 -25.04 -25.99
C THR A 814 -28.77 -26.37 -26.43
N GLU A 815 -27.96 -27.34 -26.81
CA GLU A 815 -28.42 -28.68 -27.19
C GLU A 815 -29.02 -29.43 -26.00
N LEU A 816 -28.36 -29.38 -24.83
CA LEU A 816 -28.85 -29.97 -23.58
C LEU A 816 -30.23 -29.40 -23.23
N TYR A 817 -30.37 -28.07 -23.22
CA TYR A 817 -31.65 -27.39 -22.99
C TYR A 817 -32.75 -27.84 -23.99
N SER A 818 -32.41 -27.88 -25.27
CA SER A 818 -33.37 -28.24 -26.33
C SER A 818 -33.84 -29.69 -26.26
N SER A 819 -33.05 -30.56 -25.63
CA SER A 819 -33.39 -31.98 -25.43
C SER A 819 -34.43 -32.19 -24.33
N GLY A 820 -34.62 -31.20 -23.44
CA GLY A 820 -35.48 -31.31 -22.26
C GLY A 820 -34.95 -32.30 -21.21
N ARG A 821 -33.65 -32.61 -21.29
CA ARG A 821 -32.84 -33.24 -20.26
C ARG A 821 -32.09 -32.18 -19.47
#